data_AF-A0AAJ2IHZ4-F1
#
_entry.id   AF-A0AAJ2IHZ4-F1
#
_cell.length_a   1.000
_cell.length_b   1.000
_cell.length_c   1.000
_cell.angle_alpha   90.00
_cell.angle_beta   90.00
_cell.angle_gamma   90.00
#
_symmetry.space_group_name_H-M   'P 1'
#
loop_
_entity.id
_entity.type
_entity.pdbx_description
1 polymer ?
#
loop_
_entity_poly.entity_id
_entity_poly.type
_entity_poly.pdbx_seq_one_letter_code
_entity_poly.pdbx_strand_id
1 'polypeptide(L)'
;MPSNSSARLRRTLGVVLAALIIGVGVAAPAAAAPGDGTTTLDWRQLGMGTSVTIDGADVPAGVSIPVPQGMSPTTLTGMVATATNVTDAFIQVARTDGAIIGTILVPRFGPRQLSTPFSVPLSAVPVGDNGRADLRLTLRNGTDDSVCGPVPDVTLTNLNVGFRGVASVPDTIQDFFGTVVNRVTVHTPVDPSPAAAQTTLGVVAAIADHYRPQRVSIDVVESADARVPRSAGPLDRVVVVREEGGPGGVRVERAGQPGAALVISGDQDSLPEQVALFRDGLTDLAQTSSAAVESAGDRTVQGSDSVTFGEFSDRLSVEALGTATLIPGFDPTILALGRPGAVDVALKARYTPVRDNERANMMALSGGEILQTSALNSSGVLDTEFTIPAAQVAANEPLEFRVSYEPAPGACSPHSVPLTFQIDPSSTASSSTTPVRMGGFSSVPLGWQPTVQVALDNTNPAQLDAAAELIASIQRSSATALSPVLVPLDQAIASNTGALVVASAANARPLNPPINTEDSSTLVDLSAQVRLAIPEGLGTIQAFSQNSRTVVLVSTSGSWSLVDPLFAYLDAQQGDLANLRGDVLVAGGAGQAELMTVRADGPRTEVDQVGTSWVVWLGVSVAVVVVGVLVAVAVMLYRRRFGGSDADGPADS
;
A
#
# COMPACT_ATOMS: atom_id res chain seq x y z
N MET A 1 31.72 -79.61 16.72
CA MET A 1 30.63 -80.44 17.31
C MET A 1 31.07 -80.87 18.70
N PRO A 2 30.22 -80.94 19.75
CA PRO A 2 28.99 -80.22 20.07
C PRO A 2 29.06 -79.56 21.50
N SER A 3 27.94 -79.00 21.95
CA SER A 3 27.42 -79.01 23.34
C SER A 3 27.96 -78.04 24.40
N ASN A 4 27.08 -77.10 24.78
CA ASN A 4 26.59 -76.78 26.13
C ASN A 4 27.49 -77.06 27.34
N SER A 5 27.64 -76.08 28.24
CA SER A 5 26.94 -76.07 29.55
C SER A 5 27.42 -74.98 30.53
N SER A 6 26.46 -74.17 30.96
CA SER A 6 26.18 -73.67 32.31
C SER A 6 27.30 -73.47 33.35
N ALA A 7 27.41 -72.20 33.76
CA ALA A 7 27.31 -71.69 35.14
C ALA A 7 28.21 -72.30 36.23
N ARG A 8 29.04 -71.44 36.84
CA ARG A 8 29.18 -71.38 38.30
C ARG A 8 29.69 -70.03 38.78
N LEU A 9 28.83 -69.40 39.57
CA LEU A 9 29.12 -68.31 40.49
C LEU A 9 30.19 -68.77 41.50
N ARG A 10 31.23 -67.96 41.70
CA ARG A 10 32.01 -67.98 42.95
C ARG A 10 32.44 -66.56 43.32
N ARG A 11 31.73 -66.02 44.31
CA ARG A 11 32.13 -64.86 45.10
C ARG A 11 33.40 -65.23 45.89
N THR A 12 34.46 -64.45 45.74
CA THR A 12 35.42 -64.19 46.81
C THR A 12 35.82 -62.73 46.77
N LEU A 13 35.48 -62.05 47.87
CA LEU A 13 35.92 -60.73 48.28
C LEU A 13 37.46 -60.66 48.29
N GLY A 14 38.01 -59.59 47.74
CA GLY A 14 39.41 -59.21 47.83
C GLY A 14 39.54 -57.72 47.54
N VAL A 15 39.14 -56.91 48.51
CA VAL A 15 39.38 -55.46 48.55
C VAL A 15 40.85 -55.24 48.89
N VAL A 16 41.56 -54.38 48.13
CA VAL A 16 42.37 -53.25 48.64
C VAL A 16 43.16 -52.59 47.48
N LEU A 17 42.82 -51.31 47.29
CA LEU A 17 43.59 -50.13 46.87
C LEU A 17 44.21 -49.95 45.46
N ALA A 18 43.59 -48.99 44.77
CA ALA A 18 44.19 -47.72 44.32
C ALA A 18 44.95 -47.68 43.00
N ALA A 19 44.22 -47.26 41.96
CA ALA A 19 44.71 -46.27 41.01
C ALA A 19 43.57 -45.29 40.70
N LEU A 20 43.75 -44.02 41.08
CA LEU A 20 42.95 -42.90 40.61
C LEU A 20 43.04 -42.86 39.07
N ILE A 21 41.91 -43.07 38.39
CA ILE A 21 41.71 -42.59 37.03
C ILE A 21 40.66 -41.49 37.14
N ILE A 22 41.10 -40.25 36.96
CA ILE A 22 40.22 -39.10 36.76
C ILE A 22 39.57 -39.33 35.39
N GLY A 23 38.37 -39.91 35.40
CA GLY A 23 37.52 -39.97 34.23
C GLY A 23 36.99 -38.57 33.95
N VAL A 24 37.55 -37.92 32.94
CA VAL A 24 36.94 -36.75 32.31
C VAL A 24 35.65 -37.23 31.67
N GLY A 25 34.54 -37.10 32.40
CA GLY A 25 33.21 -37.28 31.84
C GLY A 25 32.98 -36.16 30.84
N VAL A 26 33.17 -36.45 29.55
CA VAL A 26 32.66 -35.62 28.47
C VAL A 26 31.14 -35.68 28.59
N ALA A 27 30.55 -34.67 29.24
CA ALA A 27 29.12 -34.45 29.16
C ALA A 27 28.79 -34.25 27.68
N ALA A 28 28.12 -35.23 27.08
CA ALA A 28 27.47 -35.04 25.80
C ALA A 28 26.59 -33.78 25.92
N PRO A 29 26.64 -32.84 24.96
CA PRO A 29 25.75 -31.69 25.02
C PRO A 29 24.33 -32.24 25.04
N ALA A 30 23.56 -31.87 26.06
CA ALA A 30 22.14 -32.14 26.07
C ALA A 30 21.58 -31.54 24.78
N ALA A 31 21.11 -32.41 23.88
CA ALA A 31 20.37 -31.97 22.72
C ALA A 31 19.16 -31.18 23.25
N ALA A 32 19.10 -29.90 22.90
CA ALA A 32 17.94 -29.06 23.18
C ALA A 32 16.69 -29.77 22.66
N ALA A 33 15.64 -29.82 23.50
CA ALA A 33 14.36 -30.33 23.06
C ALA A 33 13.85 -29.49 21.86
N PRO A 34 13.30 -30.10 20.81
CA PRO A 34 12.73 -29.35 19.70
C PRO A 34 11.46 -28.63 20.19
N GLY A 35 11.52 -27.32 20.36
CA GLY A 35 10.39 -26.49 20.82
C GLY A 35 10.72 -25.06 21.27
N ASP A 36 11.99 -24.75 21.56
CA ASP A 36 12.42 -23.44 22.10
C ASP A 36 12.94 -22.45 21.03
N GLY A 37 12.39 -22.50 19.82
CA GLY A 37 12.75 -21.52 18.79
C GLY A 37 12.26 -20.12 19.19
N THR A 38 13.18 -19.20 19.46
CA THR A 38 12.85 -17.77 19.53
C THR A 38 12.90 -17.19 18.12
N THR A 39 11.77 -16.69 17.63
CA THR A 39 11.70 -16.00 16.33
C THR A 39 11.60 -14.50 16.59
N THR A 40 12.51 -13.72 16.02
CA THR A 40 12.42 -12.25 16.09
C THR A 40 11.88 -11.74 14.78
N LEU A 41 10.82 -10.94 14.84
CA LEU A 41 10.25 -10.24 13.69
C LEU A 41 10.45 -8.75 13.88
N ASP A 42 10.89 -8.07 12.82
CA ASP A 42 10.92 -6.61 12.81
C ASP A 42 9.49 -6.05 12.66
N TRP A 43 9.29 -4.79 13.03
CA TRP A 43 7.97 -4.16 12.96
C TRP A 43 7.39 -4.08 11.54
N ARG A 44 8.23 -4.01 10.50
CA ARG A 44 7.74 -4.00 9.11
C ARG A 44 7.19 -5.37 8.72
N GLN A 45 7.83 -6.45 9.16
CA GLN A 45 7.31 -7.82 8.99
C GLN A 45 5.97 -8.03 9.71
N LEU A 46 5.68 -7.21 10.73
CA LEU A 46 4.39 -7.19 11.43
C LEU A 46 3.40 -6.17 10.82
N GLY A 47 3.76 -5.49 9.74
CA GLY A 47 2.99 -4.40 9.12
C GLY A 47 2.77 -3.18 10.00
N MET A 48 3.70 -2.94 10.91
CA MET A 48 3.75 -1.74 11.71
C MET A 48 4.72 -0.74 11.07
N GLY A 49 4.66 0.52 11.50
CA GLY A 49 5.60 1.55 11.07
C GLY A 49 7.06 1.24 11.45
N THR A 50 8.01 1.91 10.81
CA THR A 50 9.45 1.77 11.12
C THR A 50 9.88 2.50 12.39
N SER A 51 9.04 3.41 12.87
CA SER A 51 9.26 4.20 14.07
C SER A 51 7.98 4.42 14.87
N VAL A 52 8.16 4.69 16.16
CA VAL A 52 7.12 5.25 17.02
C VAL A 52 7.61 6.58 17.52
N THR A 53 6.86 7.62 17.21
CA THR A 53 7.07 8.96 17.75
C THR A 53 6.10 9.17 18.90
N ILE A 54 6.63 9.59 20.04
CA ILE A 54 5.82 9.94 21.21
C ILE A 54 5.92 11.44 21.38
N ASP A 55 4.88 12.11 20.87
CA ASP A 55 4.75 13.56 20.89
C ASP A 55 4.03 13.99 22.18
N GLY A 56 4.79 14.54 23.12
CA GLY A 56 4.25 15.03 24.39
C GLY A 56 4.49 14.09 25.59
N ALA A 57 4.58 14.71 26.76
CA ALA A 57 4.66 13.99 28.03
C ALA A 57 3.26 13.57 28.48
N ASP A 58 3.18 12.44 29.18
CA ASP A 58 1.98 11.93 29.84
C ASP A 58 0.81 11.54 28.91
N VAL A 59 0.99 11.68 27.59
CA VAL A 59 0.06 11.17 26.57
C VAL A 59 0.44 9.74 26.20
N PRO A 60 -0.48 8.76 26.33
CA PRO A 60 -0.20 7.38 25.91
C PRO A 60 -0.25 7.23 24.40
N ALA A 61 0.85 6.79 23.79
CA ALA A 61 0.88 6.26 22.44
C ALA A 61 0.48 4.78 22.45
N GLY A 62 -0.64 4.45 21.81
CA GLY A 62 -1.13 3.07 21.67
C GLY A 62 -0.32 2.30 20.64
N VAL A 63 0.09 1.08 20.98
CA VAL A 63 0.79 0.16 20.07
C VAL A 63 0.12 -1.19 20.11
N SER A 64 -0.30 -1.71 18.95
CA SER A 64 -0.95 -3.00 18.82
C SER A 64 -0.10 -3.94 17.97
N ILE A 65 0.56 -4.91 18.62
CA ILE A 65 1.52 -5.81 18.00
C ILE A 65 0.80 -7.08 17.50
N PRO A 66 0.74 -7.37 16.20
CA PRO A 66 0.26 -8.65 15.70
C PRO A 66 1.10 -9.81 16.23
N VAL A 67 0.46 -10.89 16.66
CA VAL A 67 1.12 -12.08 17.17
C VAL A 67 0.84 -13.25 16.24
N PRO A 68 1.88 -13.94 15.72
CA PRO A 68 1.67 -15.15 14.94
C PRO A 68 0.88 -16.20 15.74
N GLN A 69 -0.09 -16.84 15.11
CA GLN A 69 -0.91 -17.87 15.76
C GLN A 69 -0.04 -18.99 16.34
N GLY A 70 -0.34 -19.44 17.56
CA GLY A 70 0.44 -20.46 18.28
C GLY A 70 1.71 -19.94 18.96
N MET A 71 2.04 -18.65 18.81
CA MET A 71 3.18 -18.01 19.47
C MET A 71 2.74 -17.00 20.54
N SER A 72 3.69 -16.60 21.40
CA SER A 72 3.52 -15.55 22.41
C SER A 72 4.66 -14.53 22.31
N PRO A 73 4.37 -13.23 22.46
CA PRO A 73 5.42 -12.20 22.48
C PRO A 73 6.25 -12.33 23.77
N THR A 74 7.56 -12.09 23.65
CA THR A 74 8.51 -12.25 24.76
C THR A 74 9.26 -10.98 25.09
N THR A 75 9.77 -10.27 24.08
CA THR A 75 10.62 -9.10 24.27
C THR A 75 10.42 -8.10 23.14
N LEU A 76 10.21 -6.82 23.46
CA LEU A 76 10.32 -5.70 22.54
C LEU A 76 11.73 -5.12 22.65
N THR A 77 12.41 -4.96 21.52
CA THR A 77 13.73 -4.34 21.44
C THR A 77 13.75 -3.26 20.38
N GLY A 78 14.61 -2.26 20.54
CA GLY A 78 14.81 -1.23 19.53
C GLY A 78 15.84 -0.19 19.96
N MET A 79 15.82 0.96 19.29
CA MET A 79 16.70 2.08 19.55
C MET A 79 15.88 3.32 19.88
N VAL A 80 16.27 4.05 20.92
CA VAL A 80 15.89 5.46 21.07
C VAL A 80 16.78 6.24 20.10
N ALA A 81 16.20 6.82 19.05
CA ALA A 81 16.94 7.47 17.97
C ALA A 81 17.09 8.97 18.19
N THR A 82 16.00 9.64 18.58
CA THR A 82 15.99 11.07 18.91
C THR A 82 15.25 11.28 20.21
N ALA A 83 15.68 12.30 20.95
CA ALA A 83 14.96 12.79 22.11
C ALA A 83 15.24 14.29 22.22
N THR A 84 14.20 15.10 22.07
CA THR A 84 14.28 16.57 22.11
C THR A 84 13.35 17.10 23.19
N ASN A 85 13.74 18.20 23.82
CA ASN A 85 13.00 18.85 24.93
C ASN A 85 12.68 17.90 26.11
N VAL A 86 13.52 16.88 26.33
CA VAL A 86 13.41 15.93 27.44
C VAL A 86 14.51 16.15 28.49
N THR A 87 14.16 15.95 29.75
CA THR A 87 15.07 16.04 30.89
C THR A 87 14.76 14.91 31.88
N ASP A 88 15.70 13.98 32.07
CA ASP A 88 15.51 12.82 32.96
C ASP A 88 14.26 12.00 32.63
N ALA A 89 14.01 11.84 31.33
CA ALA A 89 12.81 11.20 30.82
C ALA A 89 12.93 9.68 30.69
N PHE A 90 11.78 9.02 30.74
CA PHE A 90 11.64 7.60 30.49
C PHE A 90 10.27 7.30 29.89
N ILE A 91 10.17 6.25 29.08
CA ILE A 91 8.88 5.80 28.54
C ILE A 91 8.38 4.65 29.41
N GLN A 92 7.23 4.84 30.04
CA GLN A 92 6.51 3.77 30.71
C GLN A 92 5.83 2.91 29.66
N VAL A 93 6.07 1.59 29.73
CA VAL A 93 5.34 0.61 28.91
C VAL A 93 4.33 -0.07 29.81
N ALA A 94 3.05 0.05 29.44
CA ALA A 94 1.94 -0.51 30.19
C ALA A 94 0.98 -1.28 29.29
N ARG A 95 0.19 -2.16 29.90
CA ARG A 95 -0.94 -2.82 29.22
C ARG A 95 -2.12 -1.86 29.08
N THR A 96 -3.14 -2.27 28.33
CA THR A 96 -4.40 -1.53 28.17
C THR A 96 -5.20 -1.37 29.46
N ASP A 97 -4.96 -2.19 30.48
CA ASP A 97 -5.55 -2.03 31.82
C ASP A 97 -4.72 -1.15 32.78
N GLY A 98 -3.61 -0.58 32.30
CA GLY A 98 -2.75 0.33 33.06
C GLY A 98 -1.64 -0.35 33.86
N ALA A 99 -1.56 -1.70 33.86
CA ALA A 99 -0.46 -2.40 34.52
C ALA A 99 0.88 -2.12 33.82
N ILE A 100 1.84 -1.57 34.56
CA ILE A 100 3.18 -1.26 34.03
C ILE A 100 3.98 -2.57 33.90
N ILE A 101 4.50 -2.83 32.70
CA ILE A 101 5.29 -4.03 32.39
C ILE A 101 6.78 -3.74 32.25
N GLY A 102 7.16 -2.48 32.02
CA GLY A 102 8.56 -2.09 31.91
C GLY A 102 8.76 -0.59 31.69
N THR A 103 10.02 -0.21 31.53
CA THR A 103 10.42 1.18 31.32
C THR A 103 11.59 1.24 30.34
N ILE A 104 11.52 2.17 29.39
CA ILE A 104 12.60 2.49 28.45
C ILE A 104 13.24 3.79 28.93
N LEU A 105 14.54 3.76 29.21
CA LEU A 105 15.28 4.96 29.59
C LEU A 105 15.54 5.83 28.36
N VAL A 106 15.23 7.12 28.45
CA VAL A 106 15.53 8.10 27.39
C VAL A 106 16.84 8.81 27.77
N PRO A 107 17.94 8.59 27.04
CA PRO A 107 19.23 9.17 27.37
C PRO A 107 19.26 10.66 27.03
N ARG A 108 20.17 11.41 27.68
CA ARG A 108 20.60 12.71 27.16
C ARG A 108 21.65 12.47 26.09
N PHE A 109 21.30 12.69 24.82
CA PHE A 109 22.23 12.49 23.71
C PHE A 109 23.40 13.48 23.77
N GLY A 110 24.62 12.96 23.92
CA GLY A 110 25.85 13.75 23.81
C GLY A 110 26.33 13.89 22.36
N PRO A 111 27.33 14.75 22.07
CA PRO A 111 27.78 15.06 20.71
C PRO A 111 28.36 13.88 19.90
N ARG A 112 28.51 12.70 20.51
CA ARG A 112 28.98 11.46 19.86
C ARG A 112 27.99 10.29 19.96
N GLN A 113 26.88 10.46 20.69
CA GLN A 113 25.89 9.40 20.89
C GLN A 113 24.68 9.69 20.02
N LEU A 114 24.46 8.86 19.00
CA LEU A 114 23.40 9.06 18.01
C LEU A 114 22.13 8.25 18.32
N SER A 115 22.24 7.18 19.12
CA SER A 115 21.10 6.33 19.51
C SER A 115 21.46 5.48 20.73
N THR A 116 20.46 4.94 21.44
CA THR A 116 20.64 4.03 22.58
C THR A 116 19.69 2.85 22.50
N PRO A 117 20.16 1.60 22.65
CA PRO A 117 19.30 0.43 22.59
C PRO A 117 18.43 0.30 23.85
N PHE A 118 17.26 -0.32 23.68
CA PHE A 118 16.39 -0.69 24.80
C PHE A 118 15.83 -2.11 24.63
N SER A 119 15.37 -2.68 25.73
CA SER A 119 14.70 -3.98 25.78
C SER A 119 13.63 -3.97 26.87
N VAL A 120 12.42 -4.42 26.53
CA VAL A 120 11.27 -4.48 27.44
C VAL A 120 10.65 -5.88 27.35
N PRO A 121 10.45 -6.59 28.47
CA PRO A 121 9.78 -7.89 28.45
C PRO A 121 8.29 -7.73 28.14
N LEU A 122 7.79 -8.59 27.25
CA LEU A 122 6.37 -8.65 26.84
C LEU A 122 5.64 -9.90 27.35
N SER A 123 6.32 -10.78 28.12
CA SER A 123 5.74 -12.06 28.55
C SER A 123 4.48 -11.96 29.42
N ALA A 124 4.21 -10.78 30.00
CA ALA A 124 3.01 -10.50 30.81
C ALA A 124 1.88 -9.82 30.01
N VAL A 125 2.08 -9.60 28.71
CA VAL A 125 1.13 -8.95 27.82
C VAL A 125 0.21 -10.03 27.24
N PRO A 126 -1.09 -10.01 27.55
CA PRO A 126 -2.03 -10.95 26.97
C PRO A 126 -2.18 -10.66 25.47
N VAL A 127 -2.35 -11.72 24.69
CA VAL A 127 -2.80 -11.61 23.31
C VAL A 127 -4.32 -11.61 23.34
N GLY A 128 -4.95 -10.58 22.77
CA GLY A 128 -6.40 -10.49 22.65
C GLY A 128 -6.95 -11.49 21.63
N ASP A 129 -8.28 -11.64 21.60
CA ASP A 129 -8.98 -12.55 20.67
C ASP A 129 -8.74 -12.17 19.20
N ASN A 130 -8.37 -10.91 18.94
CA ASN A 130 -7.95 -10.39 17.64
C ASN A 130 -6.52 -10.82 17.23
N GLY A 131 -5.84 -11.63 18.04
CA GLY A 131 -4.47 -12.06 17.79
C GLY A 131 -3.41 -10.96 17.95
N ARG A 132 -3.72 -9.89 18.69
CA ARG A 132 -2.80 -8.75 18.91
C ARG A 132 -2.48 -8.55 20.38
N ALA A 133 -1.27 -8.08 20.65
CA ALA A 133 -0.79 -7.70 21.97
C ALA A 133 -0.76 -6.16 22.08
N ASP A 134 -1.67 -5.61 22.88
CA ASP A 134 -1.88 -4.16 22.98
C ASP A 134 -1.10 -3.54 24.14
N LEU A 135 -0.41 -2.45 23.84
CA LEU A 135 0.48 -1.70 24.74
C LEU A 135 0.15 -0.21 24.72
N ARG A 136 0.49 0.47 25.81
CA ARG A 136 0.54 1.92 25.93
C ARG A 136 1.96 2.35 26.28
N LEU A 137 2.52 3.24 25.49
CA LEU A 137 3.80 3.88 25.69
C LEU A 137 3.56 5.30 26.17
N THR A 138 3.97 5.65 27.38
CA THR A 138 3.77 7.01 27.92
C THR A 138 5.11 7.60 28.29
N LEU A 139 5.49 8.71 27.64
CA LEU A 139 6.68 9.46 27.99
C LEU A 139 6.46 10.17 29.33
N ARG A 140 7.34 9.92 30.31
CA ARG A 140 7.40 10.64 31.58
C ARG A 140 8.64 11.51 31.57
N ASN A 141 8.50 12.80 31.86
CA ASN A 141 9.60 13.76 31.89
C ASN A 141 9.91 14.13 33.35
N GLY A 142 11.20 14.19 33.71
CA GLY A 142 11.64 14.17 35.10
C GLY A 142 11.38 15.44 35.89
N THR A 143 11.47 16.63 35.28
CA THR A 143 11.22 17.94 35.91
C THR A 143 11.24 19.08 34.87
N ASP A 144 10.13 19.81 34.71
CA ASP A 144 9.99 21.25 35.05
C ASP A 144 8.60 21.76 34.62
N ASP A 145 7.99 22.56 35.50
CA ASP A 145 6.63 23.13 35.50
C ASP A 145 6.22 23.97 34.27
N SER A 146 6.99 23.97 33.18
CA SER A 146 6.60 24.64 31.94
C SER A 146 5.67 23.74 31.13
N VAL A 147 4.41 23.71 31.54
CA VAL A 147 3.31 23.06 30.79
C VAL A 147 3.13 23.60 29.36
N CYS A 148 3.76 24.75 29.06
CA CYS A 148 3.83 25.36 27.73
C CYS A 148 5.28 25.46 27.20
N GLY A 149 6.19 24.61 27.66
CA GLY A 149 7.53 24.47 27.08
C GLY A 149 7.47 23.82 25.70
N PRO A 150 8.60 23.78 24.95
CA PRO A 150 8.63 23.08 23.67
C PRO A 150 8.27 21.60 23.89
N VAL A 151 7.37 21.08 23.04
CA VAL A 151 6.81 19.72 23.21
C VAL A 151 7.95 18.70 23.22
N PRO A 152 8.04 17.82 24.24
CA PRO A 152 9.00 16.74 24.23
C PRO A 152 8.66 15.76 23.12
N ASP A 153 9.68 15.37 22.37
CA ASP A 153 9.57 14.40 21.29
C ASP A 153 10.61 13.32 21.49
N VAL A 154 10.18 12.06 21.44
CA VAL A 154 11.06 10.89 21.47
C VAL A 154 10.66 9.95 20.36
N THR A 155 11.61 9.64 19.48
CA THR A 155 11.41 8.67 18.40
C THR A 155 12.13 7.36 18.72
N LEU A 156 11.38 6.26 18.70
CA LEU A 156 11.89 4.89 18.77
C LEU A 156 11.99 4.32 17.35
N THR A 157 13.09 3.65 17.03
CA THR A 157 13.34 3.03 15.71
C THR A 157 13.93 1.63 15.84
N ASN A 158 14.12 0.94 14.72
CA ASN A 158 14.69 -0.42 14.65
C ASN A 158 13.96 -1.38 15.60
N LEU A 159 12.63 -1.28 15.60
CA LEU A 159 11.77 -1.98 16.53
C LEU A 159 11.60 -3.44 16.10
N ASN A 160 11.78 -4.35 17.05
CA ASN A 160 11.73 -5.79 16.85
C ASN A 160 11.02 -6.46 18.02
N VAL A 161 10.27 -7.53 17.73
CA VAL A 161 9.57 -8.33 18.73
C VAL A 161 10.05 -9.77 18.65
N GLY A 162 10.53 -10.29 19.77
CA GLY A 162 10.84 -11.70 19.94
C GLY A 162 9.59 -12.48 20.30
N PHE A 163 9.37 -13.62 19.66
CA PHE A 163 8.28 -14.56 19.90
C PHE A 163 8.81 -15.91 20.35
N ARG A 164 8.04 -16.60 21.19
CA ARG A 164 8.31 -17.99 21.62
C ARG A 164 7.09 -18.86 21.32
N GLY A 165 7.36 -20.09 20.91
CA GLY A 165 6.36 -21.08 20.55
C GLY A 165 6.63 -21.63 19.16
N VAL A 166 5.68 -22.41 18.65
CA VAL A 166 5.70 -22.92 17.27
C VAL A 166 4.50 -22.31 16.58
N ALA A 167 4.70 -21.73 15.38
CA ALA A 167 3.56 -21.18 14.66
C ALA A 167 2.58 -22.30 14.33
N SER A 168 1.29 -22.03 14.51
CA SER A 168 0.24 -22.98 14.17
C SER A 168 0.31 -23.33 12.68
N VAL A 169 0.18 -24.62 12.39
CA VAL A 169 0.00 -25.10 11.03
C VAL A 169 -1.49 -25.00 10.70
N PRO A 170 -1.87 -24.45 9.53
CA PRO A 170 -3.27 -24.29 9.18
C PRO A 170 -3.96 -25.63 8.93
N ASP A 171 -5.16 -25.78 9.50
CA ASP A 171 -6.02 -26.96 9.34
C ASP A 171 -7.29 -26.65 8.50
N THR A 172 -7.67 -25.37 8.46
CA THR A 172 -8.84 -24.87 7.73
C THR A 172 -8.44 -23.80 6.72
N ILE A 173 -9.35 -23.48 5.80
CA ILE A 173 -9.18 -22.35 4.87
C ILE A 173 -9.17 -21.04 5.65
N GLN A 174 -10.03 -20.89 6.67
CA GLN A 174 -10.08 -19.72 7.55
C GLN A 174 -8.70 -19.41 8.18
N ASP A 175 -8.06 -20.43 8.74
CA ASP A 175 -6.80 -20.25 9.47
C ASP A 175 -5.58 -20.18 8.54
N PHE A 176 -5.77 -20.37 7.22
CA PHE A 176 -4.66 -20.55 6.28
C PHE A 176 -3.72 -19.35 6.27
N PHE A 177 -4.26 -18.15 6.18
CA PHE A 177 -3.47 -16.92 6.13
C PHE A 177 -3.06 -16.43 7.53
N GLY A 178 -3.90 -16.58 8.55
CA GLY A 178 -3.55 -16.17 9.91
C GLY A 178 -3.19 -14.67 10.03
N THR A 179 -2.71 -14.25 11.21
CA THR A 179 -2.46 -12.83 11.53
C THR A 179 -1.12 -12.28 11.03
N VAL A 180 -0.12 -13.16 10.89
CA VAL A 180 1.25 -12.81 10.51
C VAL A 180 1.83 -13.93 9.67
N VAL A 181 2.28 -13.57 8.46
CA VAL A 181 3.08 -14.43 7.59
C VAL A 181 4.30 -13.67 7.12
N ASN A 182 5.36 -14.40 6.82
CA ASN A 182 6.60 -13.82 6.31
C ASN A 182 6.55 -13.70 4.78
N ARG A 183 6.04 -14.73 4.11
CA ARG A 183 5.97 -14.81 2.65
C ARG A 183 4.84 -15.73 2.21
N VAL A 184 4.23 -15.40 1.07
CA VAL A 184 3.32 -16.29 0.35
C VAL A 184 3.90 -16.56 -1.04
N THR A 185 4.09 -17.83 -1.37
CA THR A 185 4.49 -18.22 -2.73
C THR A 185 3.28 -18.79 -3.45
N VAL A 186 2.90 -18.19 -4.57
CA VAL A 186 1.80 -18.63 -5.43
C VAL A 186 2.40 -19.43 -6.59
N HIS A 187 2.16 -20.73 -6.60
CA HIS A 187 2.53 -21.59 -7.70
C HIS A 187 1.46 -21.57 -8.78
N THR A 188 1.87 -21.27 -10.00
CA THR A 188 1.02 -21.31 -11.19
C THR A 188 1.55 -22.36 -12.17
N PRO A 189 0.72 -22.97 -13.05
CA PRO A 189 1.21 -23.87 -14.07
C PRO A 189 2.24 -23.18 -14.99
N VAL A 190 3.20 -23.94 -15.52
CA VAL A 190 4.05 -23.48 -16.64
C VAL A 190 3.16 -23.21 -17.84
N ASP A 191 3.42 -22.09 -18.54
CA ASP A 191 2.58 -21.61 -19.66
C ASP A 191 1.08 -21.51 -19.24
N PRO A 192 0.75 -20.70 -18.22
CA PRO A 192 -0.58 -20.69 -17.63
C PRO A 192 -1.64 -20.27 -18.66
N SER A 193 -2.80 -20.95 -18.64
CA SER A 193 -3.94 -20.49 -19.44
C SER A 193 -4.44 -19.12 -18.95
N PRO A 194 -5.26 -18.40 -19.75
CA PRO A 194 -5.87 -17.15 -19.30
C PRO A 194 -6.63 -17.29 -17.98
N ALA A 195 -7.27 -18.43 -17.71
CA ALA A 195 -7.97 -18.69 -16.46
C ALA A 195 -7.01 -18.84 -15.28
N ALA A 196 -5.90 -19.56 -15.45
CA ALA A 196 -4.87 -19.71 -14.42
C ALA A 196 -4.16 -18.38 -14.12
N ALA A 197 -3.84 -17.59 -15.16
CA ALA A 197 -3.24 -16.26 -15.01
C ALA A 197 -4.20 -15.28 -14.32
N GLN A 198 -5.48 -15.23 -14.74
CA GLN A 198 -6.52 -14.42 -14.08
C GLN A 198 -6.68 -14.79 -12.60
N THR A 199 -6.70 -16.09 -12.30
CA THR A 199 -6.83 -16.60 -10.92
C THR A 199 -5.62 -16.20 -10.09
N THR A 200 -4.42 -16.33 -10.65
CA THR A 200 -3.17 -15.93 -9.97
C THR A 200 -3.20 -14.45 -9.60
N LEU A 201 -3.53 -13.56 -10.55
CA LEU A 201 -3.64 -12.13 -10.30
C LEU A 201 -4.70 -11.79 -9.24
N GLY A 202 -5.86 -12.44 -9.31
CA GLY A 202 -6.95 -12.24 -8.35
C GLY A 202 -6.59 -12.71 -6.93
N VAL A 203 -5.91 -13.84 -6.81
CA VAL A 203 -5.42 -14.37 -5.52
C VAL A 203 -4.35 -13.47 -4.93
N VAL A 204 -3.41 -12.98 -5.75
CA VAL A 204 -2.38 -12.03 -5.31
C VAL A 204 -3.02 -10.74 -4.79
N ALA A 205 -3.99 -10.19 -5.52
CA ALA A 205 -4.75 -9.02 -5.06
C ALA A 205 -5.47 -9.31 -3.73
N ALA A 206 -6.15 -10.44 -3.60
CA ALA A 206 -6.87 -10.80 -2.37
C ALA A 206 -5.93 -11.04 -1.16
N ILE A 207 -4.76 -11.65 -1.36
CA ILE A 207 -3.75 -11.83 -0.31
C ILE A 207 -3.19 -10.47 0.11
N ALA A 208 -2.79 -9.64 -0.85
CA ALA A 208 -2.27 -8.32 -0.57
C ALA A 208 -3.32 -7.45 0.15
N ASP A 209 -4.60 -7.63 -0.18
CA ASP A 209 -5.75 -6.98 0.45
C ASP A 209 -5.93 -7.42 1.91
N HIS A 210 -5.93 -8.74 2.15
CA HIS A 210 -6.12 -9.34 3.48
C HIS A 210 -5.07 -8.86 4.49
N TYR A 211 -3.82 -8.73 4.07
CA TYR A 211 -2.73 -8.37 4.97
C TYR A 211 -2.55 -6.87 5.17
N ARG A 212 -3.35 -5.98 4.56
CA ARG A 212 -3.14 -4.52 4.71
C ARG A 212 -3.20 -4.09 6.18
N PRO A 213 -2.28 -3.23 6.66
CA PRO A 213 -1.16 -2.57 5.94
C PRO A 213 0.17 -3.36 5.97
N GLN A 214 0.17 -4.63 6.39
CA GLN A 214 1.36 -5.50 6.39
C GLN A 214 1.93 -5.73 4.99
N ARG A 215 3.27 -5.66 4.90
CA ARG A 215 4.02 -5.86 3.66
C ARG A 215 4.49 -7.31 3.58
N VAL A 216 3.59 -8.19 3.17
CA VAL A 216 3.90 -9.60 2.91
C VAL A 216 4.58 -9.71 1.54
N SER A 217 5.71 -10.43 1.47
CA SER A 217 6.32 -10.82 0.19
C SER A 217 5.44 -11.86 -0.49
N ILE A 218 5.02 -11.57 -1.73
CA ILE A 218 4.17 -12.44 -2.53
C ILE A 218 4.92 -12.72 -3.82
N ASP A 219 5.38 -13.95 -4.00
CA ASP A 219 6.16 -14.38 -5.17
C ASP A 219 5.29 -15.28 -6.04
N VAL A 220 5.30 -15.10 -7.37
CA VAL A 220 4.65 -16.02 -8.30
C VAL A 220 5.68 -16.89 -8.98
N VAL A 221 5.53 -18.22 -8.85
CA VAL A 221 6.48 -19.18 -9.39
C VAL A 221 5.77 -20.16 -10.31
N GLU A 222 6.19 -20.21 -11.56
CA GLU A 222 5.74 -21.26 -12.49
C GLU A 222 6.28 -22.63 -12.05
N SER A 223 5.42 -23.64 -12.00
CA SER A 223 5.81 -25.00 -11.62
C SER A 223 5.21 -26.04 -12.57
N ALA A 224 6.08 -26.91 -13.08
CA ALA A 224 5.67 -28.06 -13.89
C ALA A 224 5.17 -29.23 -13.02
N ASP A 225 5.48 -29.22 -11.72
CA ASP A 225 5.14 -30.30 -10.81
C ASP A 225 3.74 -30.09 -10.22
N ALA A 226 2.83 -31.03 -10.46
CA ALA A 226 1.53 -31.07 -9.80
C ALA A 226 1.62 -31.33 -8.28
N ARG A 227 2.83 -31.61 -7.75
CA ARG A 227 3.06 -31.89 -6.34
C ARG A 227 3.21 -30.58 -5.56
N VAL A 228 2.42 -30.43 -4.51
CA VAL A 228 2.49 -29.30 -3.58
C VAL A 228 3.90 -29.11 -3.01
N PRO A 229 4.55 -27.95 -3.27
CA PRO A 229 5.83 -27.60 -2.67
C PRO A 229 5.72 -27.50 -1.14
N ARG A 230 6.84 -27.76 -0.44
CA ARG A 230 6.87 -27.57 1.02
C ARG A 230 7.18 -26.11 1.32
N SER A 231 6.46 -25.52 2.28
CA SER A 231 6.81 -24.21 2.81
C SER A 231 8.23 -24.25 3.42
N ALA A 232 9.01 -23.19 3.22
CA ALA A 232 10.38 -23.12 3.71
C ALA A 232 10.45 -22.82 5.22
N GLY A 233 9.40 -22.24 5.79
CA GLY A 233 9.28 -21.93 7.20
C GLY A 233 7.85 -22.04 7.75
N PRO A 234 7.68 -21.91 9.07
CA PRO A 234 6.37 -22.01 9.74
C PRO A 234 5.46 -20.78 9.50
N LEU A 235 6.04 -19.63 9.12
CA LEU A 235 5.32 -18.41 8.72
C LEU A 235 5.24 -18.23 7.20
N ASP A 236 5.71 -19.20 6.43
CA ASP A 236 5.60 -19.18 4.98
C ASP A 236 4.31 -19.89 4.57
N ARG A 237 3.65 -19.40 3.51
CA ARG A 237 2.45 -20.01 2.94
C ARG A 237 2.68 -20.36 1.48
N VAL A 238 2.07 -21.47 1.07
CA VAL A 238 2.13 -21.96 -0.31
C VAL A 238 0.70 -22.00 -0.83
N VAL A 239 0.45 -21.25 -1.89
CA VAL A 239 -0.80 -21.32 -2.65
C VAL A 239 -0.49 -21.96 -3.98
N VAL A 240 -1.36 -22.86 -4.46
CA VAL A 240 -1.18 -23.55 -5.73
C VAL A 240 -2.43 -23.35 -6.57
N VAL A 241 -2.28 -22.66 -7.70
CA VAL A 241 -3.29 -22.58 -8.75
C VAL A 241 -3.12 -23.80 -9.64
N ARG A 242 -4.20 -24.56 -9.83
CA ARG A 242 -4.15 -25.83 -10.55
C ARG A 242 -5.32 -25.98 -11.51
N GLU A 243 -5.01 -26.23 -12.77
CA GLU A 243 -6.02 -26.55 -13.77
C GLU A 243 -6.39 -28.03 -13.66
N GLU A 244 -7.64 -28.31 -13.33
CA GLU A 244 -8.17 -29.66 -13.18
C GLU A 244 -9.57 -29.71 -13.79
N GLY A 245 -9.91 -30.79 -14.51
CA GLY A 245 -11.26 -30.94 -15.05
C GLY A 245 -12.27 -31.29 -13.95
N GLY A 246 -13.44 -30.65 -13.98
CA GLY A 246 -14.51 -30.87 -13.00
C GLY A 246 -14.91 -29.58 -12.26
N PRO A 247 -15.75 -29.69 -11.22
CA PRO A 247 -16.18 -28.51 -10.47
C PRO A 247 -14.98 -27.86 -9.76
N GLY A 248 -14.92 -26.53 -9.81
CA GLY A 248 -13.92 -25.75 -9.11
C GLY A 248 -13.99 -25.92 -7.59
N GLY A 249 -12.89 -25.66 -6.91
CA GLY A 249 -12.83 -25.73 -5.46
C GLY A 249 -11.52 -25.24 -4.86
N VAL A 250 -11.57 -24.96 -3.57
CA VAL A 250 -10.46 -24.55 -2.73
C VAL A 250 -10.27 -25.57 -1.63
N ARG A 251 -9.05 -26.04 -1.41
CA ARG A 251 -8.73 -27.03 -0.37
C ARG A 251 -7.39 -26.76 0.29
N VAL A 252 -7.26 -27.15 1.55
CA VAL A 252 -5.98 -27.20 2.26
C VAL A 252 -5.44 -28.62 2.16
N GLU A 253 -4.46 -28.83 1.28
CA GLU A 253 -3.73 -30.10 1.24
C GLU A 253 -2.78 -30.18 2.44
N ARG A 254 -2.70 -31.37 3.06
CA ARG A 254 -1.93 -31.59 4.30
C ARG A 254 -2.37 -30.67 5.46
N ALA A 255 -3.67 -30.40 5.55
CA ALA A 255 -4.30 -29.71 6.68
C ALA A 255 -3.79 -30.24 8.04
N GLY A 256 -3.40 -29.32 8.92
CA GLY A 256 -2.87 -29.62 10.26
C GLY A 256 -1.48 -30.26 10.27
N GLN A 257 -0.84 -30.46 9.12
CA GLN A 257 0.48 -31.10 8.99
C GLN A 257 1.53 -30.16 8.39
N PRO A 258 2.82 -30.27 8.79
CA PRO A 258 3.87 -29.40 8.28
C PRO A 258 3.88 -29.30 6.76
N GLY A 259 3.94 -28.06 6.27
CA GLY A 259 3.93 -27.70 4.86
C GLY A 259 2.56 -27.72 4.19
N ALA A 260 1.46 -27.66 4.93
CA ALA A 260 0.12 -27.43 4.39
C ALA A 260 0.11 -26.37 3.28
N ALA A 261 -0.68 -26.59 2.23
CA ALA A 261 -0.82 -25.64 1.13
C ALA A 261 -2.28 -25.49 0.71
N LEU A 262 -2.61 -24.28 0.29
CA LEU A 262 -3.92 -23.94 -0.23
C LEU A 262 -3.92 -24.20 -1.73
N VAL A 263 -4.74 -25.13 -2.19
CA VAL A 263 -4.89 -25.46 -3.60
C VAL A 263 -6.21 -24.89 -4.10
N ILE A 264 -6.13 -24.07 -5.12
CA ILE A 264 -7.24 -23.49 -5.86
C ILE A 264 -7.29 -24.18 -7.21
N SER A 265 -8.36 -24.93 -7.44
CA SER A 265 -8.51 -25.80 -8.60
C SER A 265 -9.80 -25.56 -9.36
N GLY A 266 -9.80 -25.83 -10.66
CA GLY A 266 -10.96 -25.74 -11.53
C GLY A 266 -10.58 -25.79 -13.00
N ASP A 267 -11.58 -25.75 -13.86
CA ASP A 267 -11.44 -25.61 -15.31
C ASP A 267 -11.45 -24.13 -15.73
N GLN A 268 -11.53 -23.86 -17.04
CA GLN A 268 -11.43 -22.49 -17.57
C GLN A 268 -12.52 -21.55 -17.06
N ASP A 269 -13.70 -22.09 -16.75
CA ASP A 269 -14.85 -21.28 -16.31
C ASP A 269 -14.89 -21.18 -14.78
N SER A 270 -14.64 -22.28 -14.07
CA SER A 270 -14.80 -22.36 -12.62
C SER A 270 -13.57 -21.92 -11.80
N LEU A 271 -12.37 -21.96 -12.37
CA LEU A 271 -11.13 -21.63 -11.66
C LEU A 271 -11.09 -20.15 -11.20
N PRO A 272 -11.39 -19.15 -12.06
CA PRO A 272 -11.40 -17.75 -11.65
C PRO A 272 -12.47 -17.42 -10.60
N GLU A 273 -13.61 -18.13 -10.61
CA GLU A 273 -14.69 -17.92 -9.64
C GLU A 273 -14.27 -18.25 -8.20
N GLN A 274 -13.34 -19.19 -8.02
CA GLN A 274 -12.88 -19.60 -6.69
C GLN A 274 -12.22 -18.47 -5.89
N VAL A 275 -11.70 -17.44 -6.59
CA VAL A 275 -11.10 -16.26 -5.96
C VAL A 275 -12.13 -15.46 -5.15
N ALA A 276 -13.43 -15.55 -5.49
CA ALA A 276 -14.49 -14.85 -4.78
C ALA A 276 -14.52 -15.18 -3.28
N LEU A 277 -14.10 -16.39 -2.89
CA LEU A 277 -13.98 -16.80 -1.48
C LEU A 277 -13.08 -15.87 -0.66
N PHE A 278 -12.00 -15.36 -1.28
CA PHE A 278 -11.02 -14.48 -0.64
C PHE A 278 -11.38 -13.01 -0.87
N ARG A 279 -11.67 -12.66 -2.13
CA ARG A 279 -11.98 -11.29 -2.56
C ARG A 279 -13.18 -10.68 -1.82
N ASP A 280 -14.18 -11.50 -1.49
CA ASP A 280 -15.42 -11.03 -0.88
C ASP A 280 -15.44 -11.28 0.65
N GLY A 281 -14.27 -11.58 1.25
CA GLY A 281 -14.12 -11.72 2.71
C GLY A 281 -14.83 -12.92 3.31
N LEU A 282 -15.16 -13.94 2.50
CA LEU A 282 -15.95 -15.10 2.93
C LEU A 282 -15.09 -16.20 3.61
N THR A 283 -13.81 -15.94 3.79
CA THR A 283 -12.85 -16.89 4.36
C THR A 283 -13.20 -17.28 5.82
N ASP A 284 -13.82 -16.37 6.58
CA ASP A 284 -14.30 -16.64 7.95
C ASP A 284 -15.46 -17.67 8.01
N LEU A 285 -16.17 -17.87 6.90
CA LEU A 285 -17.21 -18.90 6.78
C LEU A 285 -16.62 -20.27 6.46
N ALA A 286 -15.41 -20.32 5.88
CA ALA A 286 -14.74 -21.53 5.45
C ALA A 286 -13.94 -22.20 6.58
N GLN A 287 -14.63 -22.55 7.67
CA GLN A 287 -14.07 -23.25 8.85
C GLN A 287 -13.78 -24.74 8.57
N THR A 288 -13.50 -25.07 7.32
CA THR A 288 -13.30 -26.42 6.81
C THR A 288 -11.99 -26.47 6.01
N SER A 289 -11.47 -27.67 5.77
CA SER A 289 -10.28 -27.86 4.93
C SER A 289 -10.61 -27.83 3.43
N SER A 290 -11.88 -27.71 3.03
CA SER A 290 -12.31 -27.65 1.65
C SER A 290 -13.62 -26.89 1.52
N ALA A 291 -13.69 -26.02 0.51
CA ALA A 291 -14.87 -25.26 0.11
C ALA A 291 -14.90 -25.14 -1.42
N ALA A 292 -16.03 -24.75 -1.99
CA ALA A 292 -16.15 -24.44 -3.40
C ALA A 292 -17.06 -23.24 -3.59
N VAL A 293 -16.70 -22.38 -4.52
CA VAL A 293 -17.59 -21.34 -5.04
C VAL A 293 -18.38 -21.97 -6.19
N GLU A 294 -19.68 -22.14 -6.00
CA GLU A 294 -20.58 -22.72 -7.02
C GLU A 294 -20.97 -21.70 -8.10
N SER A 295 -20.99 -20.42 -7.73
CA SER A 295 -21.23 -19.31 -8.63
C SER A 295 -20.73 -18.02 -8.01
N ALA A 296 -20.07 -17.17 -8.79
CA ALA A 296 -19.74 -15.80 -8.41
C ALA A 296 -20.44 -14.82 -9.35
N GLY A 297 -21.16 -13.84 -8.80
CA GLY A 297 -21.68 -12.74 -9.60
C GLY A 297 -20.56 -11.78 -10.02
N ASP A 298 -20.79 -11.05 -11.12
CA ASP A 298 -19.94 -9.92 -11.49
C ASP A 298 -20.03 -8.85 -10.40
N ARG A 299 -18.88 -8.50 -9.82
CA ARG A 299 -18.80 -7.45 -8.80
C ARG A 299 -18.87 -6.09 -9.49
N THR A 300 -20.05 -5.50 -9.55
CA THR A 300 -20.17 -4.06 -9.84
C THR A 300 -19.87 -3.30 -8.55
N VAL A 301 -18.62 -2.88 -8.35
CA VAL A 301 -18.33 -1.88 -7.30
C VAL A 301 -18.92 -0.56 -7.78
N GLN A 302 -20.08 -0.20 -7.25
CA GLN A 302 -20.58 1.17 -7.39
C GLN A 302 -19.76 2.04 -6.46
N GLY A 303 -18.91 2.88 -7.05
CA GLY A 303 -18.24 3.93 -6.30
C GLY A 303 -19.27 4.82 -5.61
N SER A 304 -18.92 5.31 -4.43
CA SER A 304 -19.71 6.31 -3.73
C SER A 304 -19.10 7.67 -3.99
N ASP A 305 -19.94 8.64 -4.36
CA ASP A 305 -19.50 10.02 -4.47
C ASP A 305 -19.30 10.67 -3.09
N SER A 306 -19.71 10.02 -2.00
CA SER A 306 -19.55 10.54 -0.65
C SER A 306 -19.29 9.46 0.41
N VAL A 307 -18.49 9.81 1.42
CA VAL A 307 -18.17 9.00 2.58
C VAL A 307 -18.18 9.87 3.84
N THR A 308 -18.53 9.30 4.98
CA THR A 308 -18.48 9.95 6.29
C THR A 308 -17.17 9.64 7.03
N PHE A 309 -16.74 10.53 7.92
CA PHE A 309 -15.51 10.34 8.68
C PHE A 309 -15.57 9.13 9.63
N GLY A 310 -16.77 8.79 10.11
CA GLY A 310 -16.99 7.60 10.93
C GLY A 310 -16.86 6.28 10.19
N GLU A 311 -16.89 6.27 8.85
CA GLU A 311 -16.75 5.05 8.05
C GLU A 311 -15.29 4.63 7.83
N PHE A 312 -14.33 5.56 7.94
CA PHE A 312 -12.92 5.27 7.67
C PHE A 312 -11.95 5.59 8.80
N SER A 313 -12.44 6.13 9.93
CA SER A 313 -11.56 6.53 11.04
C SER A 313 -12.11 6.16 12.40
N ASP A 314 -11.31 5.43 13.16
CA ASP A 314 -11.52 5.24 14.61
C ASP A 314 -10.86 6.35 15.45
N ARG A 315 -10.03 7.20 14.83
CA ARG A 315 -9.28 8.27 15.49
C ARG A 315 -9.74 9.63 14.99
N LEU A 316 -10.78 10.15 15.63
CA LEU A 316 -11.39 11.44 15.31
C LEU A 316 -11.21 12.51 16.42
N SER A 317 -10.30 12.28 17.37
CA SER A 317 -10.04 13.24 18.46
C SER A 317 -8.56 13.41 18.74
N VAL A 318 -8.22 14.61 19.22
CA VAL A 318 -6.88 14.97 19.67
C VAL A 318 -6.97 15.97 20.82
N GLU A 319 -6.02 15.90 21.74
CA GLU A 319 -5.84 16.91 22.79
C GLU A 319 -4.65 17.79 22.43
N ALA A 320 -4.85 19.11 22.46
CA ALA A 320 -3.87 20.09 22.04
C ALA A 320 -3.51 21.04 23.18
N LEU A 321 -2.21 21.17 23.43
CA LEU A 321 -1.62 22.19 24.27
C LEU A 321 -0.30 22.60 23.59
N GLY A 322 -0.27 23.79 23.00
CA GLY A 322 0.72 24.13 21.96
C GLY A 322 0.21 23.72 20.58
N THR A 323 0.63 22.57 20.05
CA THR A 323 0.19 22.06 18.74
C THR A 323 0.04 20.55 18.78
N ALA A 324 -1.02 20.03 18.15
CA ALA A 324 -1.23 18.60 17.96
C ALA A 324 -1.77 18.33 16.54
N THR A 325 -1.37 17.20 15.97
CA THR A 325 -1.78 16.78 14.61
C THR A 325 -2.75 15.60 14.71
N LEU A 326 -3.87 15.71 14.02
CA LEU A 326 -4.87 14.65 13.85
C LEU A 326 -4.91 14.25 12.38
N ILE A 327 -4.64 12.98 12.09
CA ILE A 327 -4.75 12.40 10.75
C ILE A 327 -5.88 11.37 10.83
N PRO A 328 -7.07 11.65 10.27
CA PRO A 328 -8.20 10.72 10.33
C PRO A 328 -7.99 9.49 9.43
N GLY A 329 -7.02 9.50 8.50
CA GLY A 329 -6.75 8.37 7.61
C GLY A 329 -7.68 8.31 6.40
N PHE A 330 -8.12 9.47 5.89
CA PHE A 330 -8.90 9.53 4.66
C PHE A 330 -8.06 9.03 3.47
N ASP A 331 -8.52 7.95 2.83
CA ASP A 331 -7.98 7.39 1.60
C ASP A 331 -9.05 7.53 0.49
N PRO A 332 -8.82 8.32 -0.58
CA PRO A 332 -9.80 8.54 -1.64
C PRO A 332 -10.17 7.27 -2.42
N THR A 333 -9.40 6.18 -2.31
CA THR A 333 -9.72 4.90 -2.97
C THR A 333 -10.97 4.25 -2.38
N ILE A 334 -11.40 4.65 -1.18
CA ILE A 334 -12.68 4.24 -0.57
C ILE A 334 -13.90 4.67 -1.39
N LEU A 335 -13.76 5.75 -2.18
CA LEU A 335 -14.81 6.22 -3.08
C LEU A 335 -14.97 5.31 -4.31
N ALA A 336 -13.94 4.54 -4.66
CA ALA A 336 -13.92 3.60 -5.79
C ALA A 336 -14.36 4.22 -7.14
N LEU A 337 -14.06 5.51 -7.36
CA LEU A 337 -14.47 6.25 -8.57
C LEU A 337 -13.50 6.11 -9.75
N GLY A 338 -12.29 5.58 -9.52
CA GLY A 338 -11.20 5.44 -10.52
C GLY A 338 -10.61 6.75 -11.05
N ARG A 339 -11.37 7.84 -11.05
CA ARG A 339 -10.99 9.21 -11.42
C ARG A 339 -11.73 10.23 -10.55
N PRO A 340 -11.47 10.27 -9.24
CA PRO A 340 -12.09 11.28 -8.39
C PRO A 340 -11.64 12.67 -8.82
N GLY A 341 -12.57 13.62 -8.78
CA GLY A 341 -12.26 15.04 -8.96
C GLY A 341 -11.74 15.65 -7.66
N ALA A 342 -12.00 16.95 -7.48
CA ALA A 342 -11.77 17.59 -6.20
C ALA A 342 -12.74 17.03 -5.15
N VAL A 343 -12.32 16.96 -3.88
CA VAL A 343 -13.16 16.44 -2.79
C VAL A 343 -13.59 17.59 -1.89
N ASP A 344 -14.89 17.82 -1.81
CA ASP A 344 -15.48 18.79 -0.88
C ASP A 344 -15.65 18.12 0.49
N VAL A 345 -15.08 18.73 1.52
CA VAL A 345 -15.13 18.26 2.89
C VAL A 345 -16.06 19.17 3.68
N ALA A 346 -17.15 18.62 4.22
CA ALA A 346 -17.99 19.28 5.20
C ALA A 346 -17.59 18.81 6.61
N LEU A 347 -16.79 19.63 7.28
CA LEU A 347 -16.21 19.32 8.58
C LEU A 347 -17.08 19.87 9.70
N LYS A 348 -17.55 18.96 10.55
CA LYS A 348 -18.20 19.27 11.83
C LYS A 348 -17.29 18.83 12.95
N ALA A 349 -17.03 19.69 13.92
CA ALA A 349 -16.22 19.35 15.07
C ALA A 349 -16.73 20.03 16.34
N ARG A 350 -16.39 19.44 17.48
CA ARG A 350 -16.60 19.98 18.82
C ARG A 350 -15.25 20.18 19.46
N TYR A 351 -15.13 21.21 20.27
CA TYR A 351 -13.90 21.48 21.00
C TYR A 351 -14.18 22.14 22.32
N THR A 352 -13.19 22.11 23.22
CA THR A 352 -13.27 22.81 24.50
C THR A 352 -13.40 24.31 24.24
N PRO A 353 -14.48 25.00 24.69
CA PRO A 353 -14.68 26.41 24.44
C PRO A 353 -13.47 27.26 24.83
N VAL A 354 -13.02 28.12 23.90
CA VAL A 354 -11.82 28.96 24.04
C VAL A 354 -12.24 30.31 24.61
N ARG A 355 -11.61 30.73 25.70
CA ARG A 355 -11.91 32.02 26.35
C ARG A 355 -11.30 33.19 25.57
N ASP A 356 -11.82 34.39 25.74
CA ASP A 356 -11.36 35.59 25.01
C ASP A 356 -9.88 35.95 25.24
N ASN A 357 -9.29 35.47 26.34
CA ASN A 357 -7.88 35.66 26.69
C ASN A 357 -6.99 34.47 26.30
N GLU A 358 -7.54 33.46 25.62
CA GLU A 358 -6.86 32.28 25.09
C GLU A 358 -6.84 32.35 23.56
N ARG A 359 -6.03 31.52 22.90
CA ARG A 359 -6.00 31.44 21.43
C ARG A 359 -6.00 30.00 20.98
N ALA A 360 -6.76 29.70 19.94
CA ALA A 360 -6.70 28.43 19.27
C ALA A 360 -7.05 28.55 17.80
N ASN A 361 -6.44 27.71 16.98
CA ASN A 361 -6.81 27.55 15.59
C ASN A 361 -6.76 26.08 15.18
N MET A 362 -7.51 25.77 14.14
CA MET A 362 -7.43 24.53 13.40
C MET A 362 -7.00 24.87 11.97
N MET A 363 -6.03 24.13 11.45
CA MET A 363 -5.63 24.17 10.04
C MET A 363 -5.89 22.81 9.41
N ALA A 364 -6.56 22.77 8.27
CA ALA A 364 -6.68 21.57 7.44
C ALA A 364 -5.62 21.64 6.33
N LEU A 365 -4.87 20.55 6.14
CA LEU A 365 -3.78 20.47 5.17
C LEU A 365 -3.88 19.18 4.34
N SER A 366 -3.40 19.22 3.10
CA SER A 366 -3.12 18.02 2.29
C SER A 366 -1.91 18.28 1.40
N GLY A 367 -0.98 17.32 1.32
CA GLY A 367 0.28 17.47 0.58
C GLY A 367 1.15 18.66 1.03
N GLY A 368 0.96 19.14 2.27
CA GLY A 368 1.64 20.32 2.81
C GLY A 368 1.01 21.69 2.46
N GLU A 369 -0.06 21.72 1.68
CA GLU A 369 -0.83 22.94 1.37
C GLU A 369 -1.92 23.17 2.42
N ILE A 370 -2.12 24.42 2.84
CA ILE A 370 -3.19 24.79 3.77
C ILE A 370 -4.49 24.95 2.98
N LEU A 371 -5.45 24.06 3.23
CA LEU A 371 -6.76 24.07 2.58
C LEU A 371 -7.74 25.00 3.30
N GLN A 372 -7.67 25.02 4.63
CA GLN A 372 -8.57 25.81 5.47
C GLN A 372 -7.88 26.20 6.77
N THR A 373 -8.23 27.38 7.30
CA THR A 373 -7.85 27.80 8.65
C THR A 373 -9.08 28.34 9.38
N SER A 374 -9.33 27.85 10.59
CA SER A 374 -10.47 28.25 11.42
C SER A 374 -10.00 28.63 12.82
N ALA A 375 -10.40 29.82 13.30
CA ALA A 375 -10.19 30.20 14.69
C ALA A 375 -11.20 29.47 15.58
N LEU A 376 -10.73 28.87 16.67
CA LEU A 376 -11.58 28.22 17.67
C LEU A 376 -11.93 29.23 18.76
N ASN A 377 -13.20 29.30 19.18
CA ASN A 377 -13.72 30.37 20.03
C ASN A 377 -14.62 29.85 21.18
N SER A 378 -15.36 30.73 21.83
CA SER A 378 -16.20 30.37 22.98
C SER A 378 -17.44 29.53 22.65
N SER A 379 -17.74 29.27 21.37
CA SER A 379 -18.88 28.45 20.96
C SER A 379 -18.67 26.94 21.21
N GLY A 380 -17.42 26.47 21.22
CA GLY A 380 -17.09 25.04 21.37
C GLY A 380 -17.52 24.16 20.20
N VAL A 381 -17.93 24.75 19.07
CA VAL A 381 -18.35 24.04 17.86
C VAL A 381 -17.71 24.66 16.62
N LEU A 382 -17.41 23.82 15.64
CA LEU A 382 -16.91 24.21 14.33
C LEU A 382 -17.75 23.52 13.26
N ASP A 383 -18.22 24.31 12.29
CA ASP A 383 -18.93 23.84 11.10
C ASP A 383 -18.35 24.63 9.92
N THR A 384 -17.57 23.96 9.07
CA THR A 384 -16.86 24.59 7.95
C THR A 384 -16.78 23.64 6.77
N GLU A 385 -16.71 24.21 5.58
CA GLU A 385 -16.49 23.48 4.34
C GLU A 385 -15.17 23.93 3.70
N PHE A 386 -14.48 23.01 3.03
CA PHE A 386 -13.30 23.29 2.22
C PHE A 386 -13.10 22.20 1.16
N THR A 387 -12.31 22.48 0.14
CA THR A 387 -12.10 21.56 -0.99
C THR A 387 -10.66 21.09 -1.02
N ILE A 388 -10.44 19.78 -1.16
CA ILE A 388 -9.15 19.17 -1.48
C ILE A 388 -9.00 19.22 -3.01
N PRO A 389 -7.98 19.92 -3.55
CA PRO A 389 -7.71 19.97 -4.98
C PRO A 389 -7.60 18.57 -5.60
N ALA A 390 -8.18 18.42 -6.81
CA ALA A 390 -8.26 17.13 -7.49
C ALA A 390 -6.89 16.47 -7.73
N ALA A 391 -5.81 17.25 -7.90
CA ALA A 391 -4.45 16.72 -8.02
C ALA A 391 -3.93 16.08 -6.73
N GLN A 392 -4.24 16.66 -5.55
CA GLN A 392 -3.85 16.10 -4.25
C GLN A 392 -4.66 14.83 -3.94
N VAL A 393 -5.96 14.86 -4.25
CA VAL A 393 -6.83 13.69 -4.16
C VAL A 393 -6.26 12.58 -5.03
N ALA A 394 -6.01 12.84 -6.31
CA ALA A 394 -5.48 11.86 -7.27
C ALA A 394 -4.08 11.34 -6.91
N ALA A 395 -3.27 12.10 -6.17
CA ALA A 395 -1.96 11.68 -5.66
C ALA A 395 -2.04 10.91 -4.33
N ASN A 396 -3.25 10.67 -3.80
CA ASN A 396 -3.51 10.05 -2.50
C ASN A 396 -2.77 10.76 -1.34
N GLU A 397 -2.73 12.10 -1.37
CA GLU A 397 -2.08 12.87 -0.31
C GLU A 397 -2.97 12.92 0.95
N PRO A 398 -2.41 12.65 2.14
CA PRO A 398 -3.20 12.53 3.37
C PRO A 398 -3.84 13.86 3.77
N LEU A 399 -5.07 13.79 4.30
CA LEU A 399 -5.72 14.91 4.97
C LEU A 399 -5.22 15.00 6.42
N GLU A 400 -4.65 16.15 6.80
CA GLU A 400 -4.16 16.42 8.15
C GLU A 400 -4.94 17.58 8.78
N PHE A 401 -5.22 17.49 10.08
CA PHE A 401 -5.71 18.60 10.89
C PHE A 401 -4.68 18.97 11.95
N ARG A 402 -4.16 20.19 11.89
CA ARG A 402 -3.26 20.74 12.91
C ARG A 402 -4.05 21.65 13.82
N VAL A 403 -4.14 21.29 15.09
CA VAL A 403 -4.83 22.06 16.11
C VAL A 403 -3.78 22.73 16.98
N SER A 404 -3.83 24.05 17.09
CA SER A 404 -2.99 24.79 18.04
C SER A 404 -3.83 25.43 19.13
N TYR A 405 -3.30 25.43 20.35
CA TYR A 405 -3.94 26.01 21.52
C TYR A 405 -2.89 26.67 22.43
N GLU A 406 -3.12 27.94 22.73
CA GLU A 406 -2.37 28.76 23.67
C GLU A 406 -3.30 29.16 24.83
N PRO A 407 -3.04 28.67 26.06
CA PRO A 407 -3.75 29.11 27.25
C PRO A 407 -3.55 30.60 27.54
N ALA A 408 -4.34 31.10 28.48
CA ALA A 408 -4.24 32.50 28.91
C ALA A 408 -2.84 32.83 29.45
N PRO A 409 -2.36 34.08 29.29
CA PRO A 409 -1.08 34.49 29.85
C PRO A 409 -0.97 34.18 31.35
N GLY A 410 0.08 33.44 31.73
CA GLY A 410 0.31 33.01 33.12
C GLY A 410 -0.53 31.80 33.58
N ALA A 411 -1.39 31.24 32.71
CA ALA A 411 -2.19 30.04 33.01
C ALA A 411 -1.46 28.73 32.69
N CYS A 412 -0.22 28.80 32.17
CA CYS A 412 0.66 27.64 31.98
C CYS A 412 1.17 27.16 33.36
N SER A 413 0.50 26.14 33.89
CA SER A 413 0.80 25.49 35.16
C SER A 413 0.52 24.00 35.03
N PRO A 414 1.01 23.13 35.95
CA PRO A 414 0.66 21.70 35.99
C PRO A 414 -0.83 21.36 35.96
N HIS A 415 -1.71 22.36 36.15
CA HIS A 415 -3.17 22.23 36.10
C HIS A 415 -3.81 22.83 34.83
N SER A 416 -3.03 23.22 33.82
CA SER A 416 -3.58 23.66 32.54
C SER A 416 -4.32 22.50 31.88
N VAL A 417 -5.56 22.75 31.48
CA VAL A 417 -6.39 21.77 30.79
C VAL A 417 -6.11 21.89 29.29
N PRO A 418 -5.75 20.80 28.59
CA PRO A 418 -5.58 20.84 27.14
C PRO A 418 -6.92 21.11 26.45
N LEU A 419 -6.87 21.65 25.24
CA LEU A 419 -8.03 21.77 24.38
C LEU A 419 -8.29 20.40 23.74
N THR A 420 -9.40 19.77 24.07
CA THR A 420 -9.89 18.61 23.29
C THR A 420 -10.53 19.12 22.00
N PHE A 421 -10.12 18.59 20.86
CA PHE A 421 -10.74 18.78 19.55
C PHE A 421 -11.23 17.43 19.01
N GLN A 422 -12.49 17.34 18.65
CA GLN A 422 -13.15 16.12 18.21
C GLN A 422 -13.94 16.37 16.94
N ILE A 423 -13.58 15.67 15.86
CA ILE A 423 -14.33 15.64 14.62
C ILE A 423 -15.59 14.79 14.84
N ASP A 424 -16.73 15.32 14.43
CA ASP A 424 -17.99 14.59 14.44
C ASP A 424 -17.95 13.51 13.33
N PRO A 425 -18.23 12.23 13.64
CA PRO A 425 -18.23 11.16 12.64
C PRO A 425 -19.17 11.40 11.45
N SER A 426 -20.18 12.27 11.60
CA SER A 426 -21.09 12.69 10.52
C SER A 426 -20.52 13.72 9.55
N SER A 427 -19.27 14.17 9.74
CA SER A 427 -18.54 14.96 8.75
C SER A 427 -18.42 14.16 7.45
N THR A 428 -18.52 14.81 6.30
CA THR A 428 -18.55 14.15 4.98
C THR A 428 -17.41 14.60 4.10
N ALA A 429 -16.91 13.70 3.27
CA ALA A 429 -16.09 13.98 2.10
C ALA A 429 -16.87 13.57 0.86
N SER A 430 -17.01 14.46 -0.12
CA SER A 430 -17.74 14.19 -1.36
C SER A 430 -16.93 14.57 -2.60
N SER A 431 -16.82 13.66 -3.57
CA SER A 431 -16.11 13.91 -4.82
C SER A 431 -16.94 14.73 -5.80
N SER A 432 -16.29 15.67 -6.45
CA SER A 432 -16.74 16.33 -7.67
C SER A 432 -16.27 15.59 -8.91
N THR A 433 -16.74 15.99 -10.10
CA THR A 433 -16.33 15.42 -11.40
C THR A 433 -15.30 16.28 -12.14
N THR A 434 -14.28 16.79 -11.43
CA THR A 434 -13.24 17.61 -12.05
C THR A 434 -12.29 16.73 -12.88
N PRO A 435 -12.05 17.04 -14.17
CA PRO A 435 -11.10 16.28 -14.98
C PRO A 435 -9.66 16.39 -14.46
N VAL A 436 -9.01 15.24 -14.24
CA VAL A 436 -7.62 15.13 -13.81
C VAL A 436 -6.86 14.24 -14.78
N ARG A 437 -5.66 14.65 -15.17
CA ARG A 437 -4.73 13.78 -15.89
C ARG A 437 -3.97 12.93 -14.88
N MET A 438 -4.24 11.63 -14.92
CA MET A 438 -3.70 10.64 -13.99
C MET A 438 -2.34 10.10 -14.48
N GLY A 439 -1.31 10.97 -14.45
CA GLY A 439 0.07 10.60 -14.79
C GLY A 439 0.94 10.43 -13.55
N GLY A 440 2.10 9.78 -13.71
CA GLY A 440 3.06 9.56 -12.63
C GLY A 440 2.67 8.43 -11.70
N PHE A 441 3.66 7.93 -10.96
CA PHE A 441 3.52 6.78 -10.07
C PHE A 441 2.53 7.02 -8.91
N SER A 442 2.46 8.24 -8.38
CA SER A 442 1.53 8.57 -7.29
C SER A 442 0.06 8.52 -7.69
N SER A 443 -0.26 8.50 -9.00
CA SER A 443 -1.65 8.40 -9.48
C SER A 443 -2.18 6.96 -9.54
N VAL A 444 -1.30 5.96 -9.44
CA VAL A 444 -1.62 4.56 -9.73
C VAL A 444 -2.64 3.96 -8.75
N PRO A 445 -2.52 4.14 -7.41
CA PRO A 445 -3.49 3.58 -6.46
C PRO A 445 -4.93 3.97 -6.77
N LEU A 446 -5.18 5.21 -7.19
CA LEU A 446 -6.51 5.68 -7.53
C LEU A 446 -6.92 5.35 -8.96
N GLY A 447 -6.00 5.48 -9.92
CA GLY A 447 -6.27 5.26 -11.33
C GLY A 447 -6.64 3.81 -11.69
N TRP A 448 -6.38 2.87 -10.78
CA TRP A 448 -6.68 1.44 -10.92
C TRP A 448 -7.93 0.98 -10.18
N GLN A 449 -8.59 1.88 -9.44
CA GLN A 449 -9.79 1.53 -8.69
C GLN A 449 -11.05 1.55 -9.57
N PRO A 450 -12.02 0.65 -9.30
CA PRO A 450 -11.89 -0.62 -8.57
C PRO A 450 -11.28 -1.73 -9.45
N THR A 451 -11.16 -1.48 -10.76
CA THR A 451 -10.79 -2.47 -11.76
C THR A 451 -9.59 -1.98 -12.56
N VAL A 452 -8.59 -2.85 -12.70
CA VAL A 452 -7.43 -2.64 -13.55
C VAL A 452 -7.37 -3.74 -14.61
N GLN A 453 -7.20 -3.34 -15.87
CA GLN A 453 -6.96 -4.29 -16.93
C GLN A 453 -5.48 -4.69 -16.94
N VAL A 454 -5.20 -5.98 -16.95
CA VAL A 454 -3.84 -6.51 -17.06
C VAL A 454 -3.67 -7.10 -18.45
N ALA A 455 -2.63 -6.72 -19.18
CA ALA A 455 -2.31 -7.29 -20.47
C ALA A 455 -0.85 -7.74 -20.51
N LEU A 456 -0.66 -9.00 -20.92
CA LEU A 456 0.64 -9.63 -21.11
C LEU A 456 0.80 -9.92 -22.61
N ASP A 457 1.94 -9.57 -23.21
CA ASP A 457 2.20 -9.88 -24.62
C ASP A 457 2.79 -11.29 -24.84
N ASN A 458 3.01 -12.03 -23.74
CA ASN A 458 3.53 -13.40 -23.70
C ASN A 458 4.90 -13.56 -24.37
N THR A 459 5.69 -12.48 -24.46
CA THR A 459 7.07 -12.54 -24.98
C THR A 459 8.07 -13.08 -23.95
N ASN A 460 7.67 -13.22 -22.69
CA ASN A 460 8.47 -13.82 -21.62
C ASN A 460 7.58 -14.49 -20.56
N PRO A 461 7.94 -15.67 -20.02
CA PRO A 461 7.20 -16.31 -18.92
C PRO A 461 7.14 -15.47 -17.62
N ALA A 462 8.17 -14.69 -17.30
CA ALA A 462 8.24 -13.85 -16.10
C ALA A 462 7.26 -12.66 -16.08
N GLN A 463 6.47 -12.45 -17.14
CA GLN A 463 5.54 -11.32 -17.21
C GLN A 463 4.42 -11.41 -16.19
N LEU A 464 3.94 -12.63 -15.89
CA LEU A 464 2.88 -12.82 -14.90
C LEU A 464 3.36 -12.48 -13.49
N ASP A 465 4.61 -12.84 -13.16
CA ASP A 465 5.24 -12.51 -11.87
C ASP A 465 5.44 -11.00 -11.72
N ALA A 466 6.00 -10.34 -12.74
CA ALA A 466 6.13 -8.89 -12.78
C ALA A 466 4.77 -8.17 -12.64
N ALA A 467 3.71 -8.69 -13.26
CA ALA A 467 2.37 -8.15 -13.12
C ALA A 467 1.81 -8.34 -11.71
N ALA A 468 1.97 -9.54 -11.14
CA ALA A 468 1.52 -9.87 -9.79
C ALA A 468 2.21 -9.01 -8.73
N GLU A 469 3.52 -8.80 -8.83
CA GLU A 469 4.28 -7.96 -7.91
C GLU A 469 3.76 -6.50 -7.88
N LEU A 470 3.46 -5.93 -9.05
CA LEU A 470 2.90 -4.57 -9.14
C LEU A 470 1.46 -4.49 -8.64
N ILE A 471 0.63 -5.50 -8.91
CA ILE A 471 -0.73 -5.58 -8.33
C ILE A 471 -0.66 -5.64 -6.80
N ALA A 472 0.21 -6.49 -6.25
CA ALA A 472 0.43 -6.57 -4.81
C ALA A 472 0.94 -5.22 -4.24
N SER A 473 1.85 -4.56 -4.94
CA SER A 473 2.36 -3.24 -4.57
C SER A 473 1.24 -2.20 -4.44
N ILE A 474 0.37 -2.10 -5.44
CA ILE A 474 -0.68 -1.07 -5.47
C ILE A 474 -1.85 -1.42 -4.55
N GLN A 475 -2.17 -2.72 -4.41
CA GLN A 475 -3.19 -3.14 -3.46
C GLN A 475 -2.86 -2.67 -2.05
N ARG A 476 -1.59 -2.78 -1.62
CA ARG A 476 -1.13 -2.36 -0.29
C ARG A 476 -1.40 -0.89 0.04
N SER A 477 -1.41 -0.02 -0.97
CA SER A 477 -1.64 1.42 -0.84
C SER A 477 -3.06 1.85 -1.20
N SER A 478 -3.97 0.90 -1.37
CA SER A 478 -5.39 1.14 -1.67
C SER A 478 -6.27 0.66 -0.54
N ALA A 479 -7.25 1.46 -0.09
CA ALA A 479 -8.31 1.08 0.86
C ALA A 479 -9.28 0.02 0.30
N THR A 480 -9.53 0.07 -1.01
CA THR A 480 -10.45 -0.85 -1.72
C THR A 480 -9.68 -1.97 -2.41
N ALA A 481 -10.22 -3.19 -2.33
CA ALA A 481 -9.69 -4.35 -3.05
C ALA A 481 -9.76 -4.12 -4.57
N LEU A 482 -8.60 -4.20 -5.22
CA LEU A 482 -8.43 -4.19 -6.66
C LEU A 482 -9.02 -5.46 -7.27
N SER A 483 -9.68 -5.29 -8.40
CA SER A 483 -10.15 -6.38 -9.24
C SER A 483 -9.33 -6.39 -10.54
N PRO A 484 -8.17 -7.05 -10.59
CA PRO A 484 -7.41 -7.20 -11.82
C PRO A 484 -8.20 -8.07 -12.82
N VAL A 485 -8.24 -7.64 -14.08
CA VAL A 485 -8.90 -8.37 -15.17
C VAL A 485 -7.93 -8.53 -16.33
N LEU A 486 -7.53 -9.77 -16.60
CA LEU A 486 -6.69 -10.14 -17.71
C LEU A 486 -7.44 -9.94 -19.03
N VAL A 487 -6.85 -9.17 -19.93
CA VAL A 487 -7.40 -8.89 -21.26
C VAL A 487 -6.32 -9.01 -22.33
N PRO A 488 -6.69 -9.27 -23.60
CA PRO A 488 -5.75 -9.16 -24.71
C PRO A 488 -5.13 -7.76 -24.81
N LEU A 489 -3.87 -7.68 -25.28
CA LEU A 489 -3.14 -6.41 -25.39
C LEU A 489 -3.89 -5.36 -26.21
N ASP A 490 -4.47 -5.73 -27.35
CA ASP A 490 -5.21 -4.79 -28.20
C ASP A 490 -6.44 -4.21 -27.48
N GLN A 491 -7.10 -5.01 -26.63
CA GLN A 491 -8.21 -4.55 -25.81
C GLN A 491 -7.73 -3.58 -24.74
N ALA A 492 -6.61 -3.87 -24.06
CA ALA A 492 -6.03 -2.96 -23.08
C ALA A 492 -5.62 -1.62 -23.72
N ILE A 493 -5.08 -1.63 -24.95
CA ILE A 493 -4.70 -0.42 -25.70
C ILE A 493 -5.92 0.44 -26.03
N ALA A 494 -7.02 -0.16 -26.46
CA ALA A 494 -8.24 0.55 -26.88
C ALA A 494 -9.16 0.98 -25.73
N SER A 495 -8.92 0.46 -24.52
CA SER A 495 -9.77 0.68 -23.34
C SER A 495 -9.58 2.06 -22.68
N ASN A 496 -10.61 2.48 -21.93
CA ASN A 496 -10.57 3.68 -21.08
C ASN A 496 -10.36 3.37 -19.59
N THR A 497 -10.34 2.08 -19.22
CA THR A 497 -10.05 1.60 -17.87
C THR A 497 -8.55 1.69 -17.59
N GLY A 498 -8.15 1.93 -16.33
CA GLY A 498 -6.75 1.86 -15.93
C GLY A 498 -6.13 0.52 -16.33
N ALA A 499 -4.86 0.53 -16.74
CA ALA A 499 -4.20 -0.68 -17.25
C ALA A 499 -2.79 -0.88 -16.70
N LEU A 500 -2.45 -2.14 -16.49
CA LEU A 500 -1.10 -2.64 -16.32
C LEU A 500 -0.74 -3.44 -17.58
N VAL A 501 0.27 -2.98 -18.31
CA VAL A 501 0.73 -3.66 -19.52
C VAL A 501 2.15 -4.13 -19.28
N VAL A 502 2.39 -5.42 -19.48
CA VAL A 502 3.73 -6.02 -19.47
C VAL A 502 4.02 -6.56 -20.86
N ALA A 503 4.85 -5.85 -21.60
CA ALA A 503 5.07 -6.13 -23.02
C ALA A 503 6.46 -5.68 -23.50
N SER A 504 6.92 -6.23 -24.61
CA SER A 504 8.07 -5.68 -25.33
C SER A 504 7.81 -4.24 -25.76
N ALA A 505 8.86 -3.41 -25.81
CA ALA A 505 8.75 -2.00 -26.20
C ALA A 505 8.09 -1.83 -27.59
N ALA A 506 8.36 -2.77 -28.52
CA ALA A 506 7.78 -2.78 -29.86
C ALA A 506 6.25 -2.99 -29.87
N ASN A 507 5.74 -3.88 -29.01
CA ASN A 507 4.31 -4.18 -28.91
C ASN A 507 3.56 -3.08 -28.14
N ALA A 508 4.23 -2.42 -27.19
CA ALA A 508 3.65 -1.34 -26.39
C ALA A 508 3.61 0.03 -27.09
N ARG A 509 4.22 0.19 -28.28
CA ARG A 509 4.27 1.47 -29.01
C ARG A 509 2.93 2.19 -29.17
N PRO A 510 1.80 1.51 -29.46
CA PRO A 510 0.51 2.18 -29.59
C PRO A 510 0.05 2.91 -28.32
N LEU A 511 0.62 2.58 -27.15
CA LEU A 511 0.33 3.26 -25.90
C LEU A 511 0.97 4.66 -25.81
N ASN A 512 1.92 4.98 -26.70
CA ASN A 512 2.70 6.21 -26.69
C ASN A 512 3.34 6.50 -25.31
N PRO A 513 4.23 5.63 -24.80
CA PRO A 513 4.85 5.81 -23.49
C PRO A 513 5.82 7.02 -23.44
N PRO A 514 6.15 7.57 -22.25
CA PRO A 514 7.13 8.65 -22.08
C PRO A 514 8.51 8.37 -22.70
N ILE A 515 9.00 7.15 -22.54
CA ILE A 515 10.16 6.61 -23.23
C ILE A 515 9.65 5.56 -24.22
N ASN A 516 9.83 5.85 -25.50
CA ASN A 516 9.42 4.99 -26.59
C ASN A 516 10.66 4.52 -27.36
N THR A 517 10.97 3.23 -27.31
CA THR A 517 12.13 2.67 -28.00
C THR A 517 11.70 1.90 -29.26
N GLU A 518 12.31 2.28 -30.39
CA GLU A 518 12.20 1.63 -31.69
C GLU A 518 13.58 1.07 -32.08
N ASP A 519 13.71 -0.24 -32.11
CA ASP A 519 14.98 -0.95 -32.33
C ASP A 519 16.09 -0.44 -31.38
N SER A 520 17.08 0.29 -31.89
CA SER A 520 18.14 0.92 -31.09
C SER A 520 17.93 2.42 -30.84
N SER A 521 16.86 3.02 -31.36
CA SER A 521 16.54 4.44 -31.19
C SER A 521 15.49 4.62 -30.11
N THR A 522 15.88 5.28 -29.02
CA THR A 522 14.99 5.63 -27.92
C THR A 522 14.57 7.09 -28.06
N LEU A 523 13.28 7.31 -28.23
CA LEU A 523 12.65 8.62 -28.18
C LEU A 523 12.24 8.91 -26.74
N VAL A 524 12.77 10.00 -26.18
CA VAL A 524 12.37 10.51 -24.86
C VAL A 524 11.53 11.75 -25.08
N ASP A 525 10.28 11.70 -24.60
CA ASP A 525 9.29 12.76 -24.79
C ASP A 525 9.49 13.93 -23.80
N LEU A 526 10.66 14.57 -23.91
CA LEU A 526 10.98 15.83 -23.24
C LEU A 526 10.49 17.02 -24.08
N SER A 527 10.44 18.21 -23.45
CA SER A 527 10.05 19.47 -24.10
C SER A 527 10.84 19.77 -25.40
N ALA A 528 12.09 19.32 -25.48
CA ALA A 528 12.83 19.15 -26.72
C ALA A 528 12.99 17.64 -26.95
N GLN A 529 12.13 17.02 -27.75
CA GLN A 529 12.15 15.57 -28.02
C GLN A 529 13.58 15.11 -28.35
N VAL A 530 14.17 14.28 -27.49
CA VAL A 530 15.54 13.78 -27.65
C VAL A 530 15.49 12.35 -28.19
N ARG A 531 16.27 12.08 -29.24
CA ARG A 531 16.54 10.71 -29.70
C ARG A 531 17.90 10.25 -29.23
N LEU A 532 17.95 9.13 -28.54
CA LEU A 532 19.15 8.48 -28.04
C LEU A 532 19.35 7.16 -28.77
N ALA A 533 20.59 6.82 -29.11
CA ALA A 533 20.93 5.49 -29.59
C ALA A 533 21.40 4.64 -28.41
N ILE A 534 20.64 3.61 -28.06
CA ILE A 534 20.94 2.73 -26.91
C ILE A 534 20.96 1.29 -27.42
N PRO A 535 22.10 0.82 -27.97
CA PRO A 535 22.18 -0.47 -28.65
C PRO A 535 21.94 -1.68 -27.74
N GLU A 536 22.27 -1.57 -26.46
CA GLU A 536 22.10 -2.65 -25.47
C GLU A 536 20.66 -2.74 -24.93
N GLY A 537 19.78 -1.82 -25.34
CA GLY A 537 18.40 -1.72 -24.88
C GLY A 537 18.26 -1.13 -23.48
N LEU A 538 17.01 -1.03 -23.05
CA LEU A 538 16.58 -0.52 -21.75
C LEU A 538 15.46 -1.41 -21.20
N GLY A 539 15.44 -1.60 -19.89
CA GLY A 539 14.24 -1.96 -19.14
C GLY A 539 13.59 -0.71 -18.57
N THR A 540 12.26 -0.64 -18.58
CA THR A 540 11.51 0.50 -18.04
C THR A 540 10.24 0.06 -17.31
N ILE A 541 9.92 0.72 -16.20
CA ILE A 541 8.58 0.79 -15.62
C ILE A 541 8.13 2.25 -15.76
N GLN A 542 7.00 2.48 -16.43
CA GLN A 542 6.52 3.82 -16.74
C GLN A 542 5.06 4.00 -16.33
N ALA A 543 4.71 5.08 -15.64
CA ALA A 543 3.34 5.39 -15.22
C ALA A 543 2.86 6.69 -15.86
N PHE A 544 1.90 6.63 -16.80
CA PHE A 544 1.48 7.78 -17.58
C PHE A 544 -0.02 7.83 -17.83
N SER A 545 -0.49 9.03 -18.17
CA SER A 545 -1.88 9.26 -18.54
C SER A 545 -2.10 8.98 -20.03
N GLN A 546 -3.09 8.17 -20.34
CA GLN A 546 -3.58 7.96 -21.71
C GLN A 546 -5.11 8.11 -21.72
N ASN A 547 -5.66 9.06 -22.48
CA ASN A 547 -7.09 9.37 -22.47
C ASN A 547 -7.64 9.58 -21.03
N SER A 548 -6.82 10.25 -20.21
CA SER A 548 -7.04 10.53 -18.78
C SER A 548 -7.15 9.28 -17.89
N ARG A 549 -6.78 8.09 -18.37
CA ARG A 549 -6.63 6.84 -17.59
C ARG A 549 -5.18 6.66 -17.17
N THR A 550 -4.95 5.98 -16.05
CA THR A 550 -3.60 5.59 -15.63
C THR A 550 -3.18 4.31 -16.33
N VAL A 551 -2.03 4.36 -17.02
CA VAL A 551 -1.37 3.18 -17.58
C VAL A 551 -0.01 3.01 -16.91
N VAL A 552 0.23 1.83 -16.35
CA VAL A 552 1.59 1.39 -16.00
C VAL A 552 2.07 0.43 -17.07
N LEU A 553 3.23 0.73 -17.66
CA LEU A 553 3.88 -0.10 -18.66
C LEU A 553 5.20 -0.63 -18.09
N VAL A 554 5.32 -1.95 -18.00
CA VAL A 554 6.59 -2.64 -17.83
C VAL A 554 7.04 -3.10 -19.20
N SER A 555 8.20 -2.63 -19.65
CA SER A 555 8.69 -2.99 -20.98
C SER A 555 10.20 -3.05 -21.06
N THR A 556 10.68 -3.79 -22.06
CA THR A 556 12.09 -3.80 -22.45
C THR A 556 12.24 -3.65 -23.96
N SER A 557 13.31 -2.97 -24.39
CA SER A 557 13.77 -2.94 -25.79
C SER A 557 14.88 -3.95 -26.08
N GLY A 558 15.36 -4.66 -25.06
CA GLY A 558 16.42 -5.66 -25.16
C GLY A 558 16.05 -6.95 -24.43
N SER A 559 16.96 -7.44 -23.60
CA SER A 559 16.71 -8.61 -22.75
C SER A 559 15.80 -8.26 -21.58
N TRP A 560 14.88 -9.16 -21.23
CA TRP A 560 14.02 -9.03 -20.05
C TRP A 560 14.79 -8.98 -18.73
N SER A 561 16.03 -9.48 -18.68
CA SER A 561 16.93 -9.30 -17.52
C SER A 561 17.25 -7.82 -17.21
N LEU A 562 16.96 -6.89 -18.12
CA LEU A 562 17.06 -5.45 -17.86
C LEU A 562 15.94 -4.92 -16.96
N VAL A 563 14.88 -5.71 -16.73
CA VAL A 563 13.75 -5.35 -15.86
C VAL A 563 14.04 -5.71 -14.41
N ASP A 564 14.79 -6.78 -14.14
CA ASP A 564 15.13 -7.25 -12.78
C ASP A 564 15.71 -6.14 -11.87
N PRO A 565 16.62 -5.26 -12.35
CA PRO A 565 17.14 -4.16 -11.53
C PRO A 565 16.06 -3.15 -11.10
N LEU A 566 14.97 -3.04 -11.87
CA LEU A 566 13.86 -2.13 -11.57
C LEU A 566 13.05 -2.65 -10.38
N PHE A 567 12.75 -3.96 -10.36
CA PHE A 567 12.08 -4.60 -9.23
C PHE A 567 12.98 -4.64 -8.00
N ALA A 568 14.28 -4.90 -8.16
CA ALA A 568 15.24 -4.77 -7.06
C ALA A 568 15.30 -3.34 -6.48
N TYR A 569 15.13 -2.31 -7.32
CA TYR A 569 14.99 -0.94 -6.87
C TYR A 569 13.67 -0.72 -6.11
N LEU A 570 12.55 -1.25 -6.62
CA LEU A 570 11.27 -1.20 -5.92
C LEU A 570 11.36 -1.86 -4.55
N ASP A 571 11.95 -3.04 -4.44
CA ASP A 571 12.19 -3.73 -3.16
C ASP A 571 12.98 -2.86 -2.18
N ALA A 572 14.01 -2.16 -2.65
CA ALA A 572 14.77 -1.21 -1.83
C ALA A 572 13.92 -0.02 -1.37
N GLN A 573 12.94 0.40 -2.19
CA GLN A 573 11.89 1.36 -1.84
C GLN A 573 10.67 0.70 -1.16
N GLN A 574 10.86 -0.48 -0.56
CA GLN A 574 9.84 -1.23 0.17
C GLN A 574 8.67 -1.74 -0.68
N GLY A 575 8.94 -1.95 -1.98
CA GLY A 575 8.01 -2.48 -2.97
C GLY A 575 6.79 -1.60 -3.17
N ASP A 576 6.90 -0.28 -2.99
CA ASP A 576 5.77 0.64 -3.10
C ASP A 576 5.90 1.56 -4.30
N LEU A 577 5.33 1.12 -5.42
CA LEU A 577 5.32 1.90 -6.65
C LEU A 577 4.70 3.29 -6.41
N ALA A 578 3.67 3.40 -5.57
CA ALA A 578 2.95 4.64 -5.32
C ALA A 578 3.80 5.72 -4.62
N ASN A 579 4.85 5.31 -3.89
CA ASN A 579 5.73 6.24 -3.17
C ASN A 579 6.78 6.89 -4.08
N LEU A 580 6.96 6.37 -5.30
CA LEU A 580 7.89 6.96 -6.26
C LEU A 580 7.37 8.31 -6.74
N ARG A 581 8.28 9.30 -6.85
CA ARG A 581 7.98 10.61 -7.42
C ARG A 581 8.59 10.71 -8.83
N GLY A 582 7.75 10.86 -9.84
CA GLY A 582 8.13 10.74 -11.26
C GLY A 582 7.16 9.85 -12.03
N ASP A 583 7.50 9.56 -13.28
CA ASP A 583 6.73 8.70 -14.19
C ASP A 583 7.57 7.61 -14.86
N VAL A 584 8.89 7.60 -14.71
CA VAL A 584 9.77 6.62 -15.35
C VAL A 584 10.84 6.10 -14.39
N LEU A 585 10.90 4.79 -14.24
CA LEU A 585 12.02 4.06 -13.67
C LEU A 585 12.70 3.27 -14.80
N VAL A 586 14.00 3.47 -14.99
CA VAL A 586 14.73 2.91 -16.13
C VAL A 586 16.05 2.28 -15.70
N ALA A 587 16.46 1.23 -16.40
CA ALA A 587 17.76 0.58 -16.25
C ALA A 587 18.30 0.17 -17.63
N GLY A 588 19.60 0.39 -17.84
CA GLY A 588 20.33 -0.09 -19.00
C GLY A 588 21.22 -1.30 -18.68
N GLY A 589 22.14 -1.64 -19.59
CA GLY A 589 23.04 -2.80 -19.44
C GLY A 589 23.94 -2.79 -18.19
N ALA A 590 24.17 -1.63 -17.57
CA ALA A 590 24.89 -1.51 -16.30
C ALA A 590 24.09 -2.01 -15.08
N GLY A 591 22.78 -2.22 -15.21
CA GLY A 591 21.92 -2.72 -14.12
C GLY A 591 21.67 -1.71 -13.00
N GLN A 592 21.93 -0.42 -13.22
CA GLN A 592 21.62 0.63 -12.26
C GLN A 592 20.26 1.25 -12.61
N ALA A 593 19.29 1.10 -11.71
CA ALA A 593 17.98 1.74 -11.85
C ALA A 593 18.05 3.24 -11.52
N GLU A 594 17.41 4.05 -12.35
CA GLU A 594 17.31 5.49 -12.19
C GLU A 594 15.84 5.93 -12.29
N LEU A 595 15.39 6.68 -11.28
CA LEU A 595 14.05 7.29 -11.26
C LEU A 595 14.14 8.69 -11.86
N MET A 596 13.25 8.99 -12.80
CA MET A 596 13.21 10.27 -13.48
C MET A 596 11.78 10.71 -13.80
N THR A 597 11.65 12.00 -14.15
CA THR A 597 10.41 12.61 -14.60
C THR A 597 10.57 13.04 -16.06
N VAL A 598 9.78 12.45 -16.96
CA VAL A 598 9.77 12.76 -18.39
C VAL A 598 8.57 13.64 -18.74
N ARG A 599 7.35 13.19 -18.45
CA ARG A 599 6.10 13.93 -18.70
C ARG A 599 5.45 14.45 -17.43
N ALA A 600 5.37 13.63 -16.38
CA ALA A 600 4.63 13.92 -15.17
C ALA A 600 5.33 13.40 -13.91
N ASP A 601 5.34 14.21 -12.87
CA ASP A 601 5.77 13.85 -11.50
C ASP A 601 4.60 13.40 -10.62
N GLY A 602 3.38 13.44 -11.14
CA GLY A 602 2.14 13.09 -10.48
C GLY A 602 0.91 13.59 -11.26
N PRO A 603 -0.30 13.35 -10.72
CA PRO A 603 -1.53 13.79 -11.35
C PRO A 603 -1.66 15.32 -11.36
N ARG A 604 -2.24 15.85 -12.43
CA ARG A 604 -2.43 17.30 -12.61
C ARG A 604 -3.85 17.60 -13.03
N THR A 605 -4.45 18.63 -12.46
CA THR A 605 -5.74 19.15 -12.91
C THR A 605 -5.65 19.46 -14.40
N GLU A 606 -6.61 18.96 -15.18
CA GLU A 606 -6.70 19.33 -16.58
C GLU A 606 -7.23 20.77 -16.62
N VAL A 607 -6.30 21.73 -16.59
CA VAL A 607 -6.64 23.07 -17.02
C VAL A 607 -6.86 22.92 -18.52
N ASP A 608 -8.12 23.00 -18.94
CA ASP A 608 -8.44 23.47 -20.28
C ASP A 608 -7.70 24.81 -20.38
N GLN A 609 -6.48 24.79 -20.90
CA GLN A 609 -6.00 25.93 -21.64
C GLN A 609 -7.10 26.12 -22.65
N VAL A 610 -7.92 27.17 -22.46
CA VAL A 610 -8.89 27.64 -23.43
C VAL A 610 -8.10 27.83 -24.70
N GLY A 611 -8.05 26.73 -25.45
CA GLY A 611 -6.99 26.52 -26.39
C GLY A 611 -7.20 27.53 -27.47
N THR A 612 -6.10 28.02 -28.00
CA THR A 612 -5.99 28.79 -29.24
C THR A 612 -6.87 28.23 -30.39
N SER A 613 -7.42 27.01 -30.26
CA SER A 613 -8.54 26.43 -31.02
C SER A 613 -9.71 27.39 -31.26
N TRP A 614 -10.19 28.17 -30.28
CA TRP A 614 -11.27 29.13 -30.56
C TRP A 614 -10.81 30.22 -31.54
N VAL A 615 -9.53 30.62 -31.49
CA VAL A 615 -8.92 31.57 -32.43
C VAL A 615 -8.77 30.94 -33.82
N VAL A 616 -8.47 29.63 -33.90
CA VAL A 616 -8.43 28.89 -35.18
C VAL A 616 -9.84 28.76 -35.78
N TRP A 617 -10.86 28.42 -34.99
CA TRP A 617 -12.26 28.37 -35.44
C TRP A 617 -12.81 29.75 -35.81
N LEU A 618 -12.42 30.81 -35.09
CA LEU A 618 -12.75 32.19 -35.44
C LEU A 618 -12.03 32.60 -36.74
N GLY A 619 -10.77 32.18 -36.94
CA GLY A 619 -10.03 32.34 -38.18
C GLY A 619 -10.68 31.64 -39.38
N VAL A 620 -11.14 30.39 -39.20
CA VAL A 620 -11.88 29.63 -40.23
C VAL A 620 -13.23 30.31 -40.53
N SER A 621 -13.94 30.78 -39.51
CA SER A 621 -15.23 31.47 -39.67
C SER A 621 -15.07 32.78 -40.44
N VAL A 622 -14.04 33.57 -40.12
CA VAL A 622 -13.70 34.80 -40.84
C VAL A 622 -13.30 34.49 -42.29
N ALA A 623 -12.51 33.44 -42.53
CA ALA A 623 -12.13 33.03 -43.88
C ALA A 623 -13.35 32.63 -44.73
N VAL A 624 -14.31 31.89 -44.18
CA VAL A 624 -15.55 31.51 -44.86
C VAL A 624 -16.41 32.74 -45.18
N VAL A 625 -16.52 33.70 -44.26
CA VAL A 625 -17.27 34.95 -44.51
C VAL A 625 -16.58 35.77 -45.60
N VAL A 626 -15.26 35.91 -45.57
CA VAL A 626 -14.51 36.65 -46.59
C VAL A 626 -14.65 35.99 -47.96
N VAL A 627 -14.54 34.67 -48.06
CA VAL A 627 -14.77 33.94 -49.32
C VAL A 627 -16.22 34.10 -49.79
N GLY A 628 -17.20 34.01 -48.89
CA GLY A 628 -18.61 34.26 -49.20
C GLY A 628 -18.86 35.66 -49.75
N VAL A 629 -18.26 36.69 -49.15
CA VAL A 629 -18.34 38.08 -49.63
C VAL A 629 -17.66 38.23 -50.98
N LEU A 630 -16.48 37.65 -51.19
CA LEU A 630 -15.77 37.70 -52.47
C LEU A 630 -16.55 37.02 -53.59
N VAL A 631 -17.18 35.87 -53.31
CA VAL A 631 -18.07 35.19 -54.26
C VAL A 631 -19.31 36.03 -54.56
N ALA A 632 -19.95 36.62 -53.54
CA ALA A 632 -21.11 37.48 -53.74
C ALA A 632 -20.78 38.73 -54.58
N VAL A 633 -19.63 39.36 -54.32
CA VAL A 633 -19.12 40.50 -55.11
C VAL A 633 -18.80 40.07 -56.54
N ALA A 634 -18.16 38.92 -56.74
CA ALA A 634 -17.87 38.39 -58.07
C ALA A 634 -19.15 38.10 -58.86
N VAL A 635 -20.16 37.47 -58.24
CA VAL A 635 -21.47 37.22 -58.86
C VAL A 635 -22.20 38.52 -59.18
N MET A 636 -22.17 39.50 -58.28
CA MET A 636 -22.81 40.81 -58.50
C MET A 636 -22.15 41.57 -59.67
N LEU A 637 -20.81 41.57 -59.74
CA LEU A 637 -20.07 42.17 -60.84
C LEU A 637 -20.28 41.43 -62.16
N TYR A 638 -20.40 40.11 -62.12
CA TYR A 638 -20.72 39.29 -63.30
C TYR A 638 -22.13 39.58 -63.82
N ARG A 639 -23.13 39.66 -62.93
CA ARG A 639 -24.52 40.02 -63.31
C ARG A 639 -24.65 41.45 -63.82
N ARG A 640 -23.87 42.40 -63.28
CA ARG A 640 -23.84 43.78 -63.81
C ARG A 640 -23.13 43.92 -65.17
N ARG A 641 -22.22 43.01 -65.51
CA ARG A 641 -21.54 43.01 -66.82
C ARG A 641 -22.32 42.28 -67.93
N PHE A 642 -23.25 41.39 -67.58
CA PHE A 642 -23.97 40.55 -68.55
C PHE A 642 -25.51 40.62 -68.48
N GLY A 643 -26.10 41.37 -67.53
CA GLY A 643 -27.55 41.41 -67.29
C GLY A 643 -28.21 42.74 -67.68
N GLY A 644 -27.91 43.25 -68.87
CA GLY A 644 -28.58 44.42 -69.44
C GLY A 644 -29.09 44.15 -70.85
N SER A 645 -30.20 43.40 -70.97
CA SER A 645 -31.09 43.39 -72.14
C SER A 645 -32.44 42.79 -71.75
N ASP A 646 -33.48 43.58 -72.00
CA ASP A 646 -34.88 43.22 -72.31
C ASP A 646 -35.81 42.66 -71.21
N ALA A 647 -36.61 43.60 -70.69
CA ALA A 647 -38.03 43.81 -71.00
C ALA A 647 -39.07 42.66 -70.93
N ASP A 648 -40.26 43.12 -70.52
CA ASP A 648 -41.62 42.60 -70.68
C ASP A 648 -42.24 41.72 -69.58
N GLY A 649 -43.31 42.27 -68.99
CA GLY A 649 -44.42 41.53 -68.36
C GLY A 649 -45.32 40.85 -69.41
N PRO A 650 -46.55 40.38 -69.10
CA PRO A 650 -47.46 40.89 -68.07
C PRO A 650 -48.32 39.82 -67.31
N ALA A 651 -49.11 40.35 -66.38
CA ALA A 651 -50.50 40.04 -65.95
C ALA A 651 -51.14 38.64 -66.10
N ASP A 652 -51.76 38.24 -64.98
CA ASP A 652 -53.05 37.56 -64.76
C ASP A 652 -53.67 36.59 -65.79
N SER A 653 -54.20 35.51 -65.20
CA SER A 653 -55.07 34.41 -65.69
C SER A 653 -54.45 33.26 -66.48
#